data_AF-A0A133UB88-F1
#
_entry.id   AF-A0A133UB88-F1
#
_cell.length_a   1.000
_cell.length_b   1.000
_cell.length_c   1.000
_cell.angle_alpha   90.00
_cell.angle_beta   90.00
_cell.angle_gamma   90.00
#
_symmetry.space_group_name_H-M   'P 1'
#
loop_
_entity.id
_entity.type
_entity.pdbx_description
1 polymer ?
#
loop_
_entity_poly.entity_id
_entity_poly.type
_entity_poly.pdbx_seq_one_letter_code
_entity_poly.pdbx_strand_id
1 'polypeptide(L)'
;MIELADKLHNAEKTCWNCPAAKLAGNVDFRSCGQSKEEARLDAEDKEILIECDRRPELGHFEPTIPFEQCPEWEETEYGYMLRDMRVLILGMDGYLGWALSLKLANLGFDVAGIDNFTRRKASEEKGAHSIVPIRPIEERLEAAKEVLGVDIDFREMDYTNRKELKAFLKEFQPESIVHYAEIPSAPYSMVDSDHAIEVQRNNVLGTLGLLWSMKDVCPEASLVKLGTMGEYGSPITGRPLFEGMFPSDAVLEWEGRDWSMGGELTPRNPPSFYHCCFDDKTEILTKKGWKKFSELQENDKVATLDTEDQKMEFQEPTKIYEYEYSGRMFRQEQKRLDLSVTPNHRILFDWHVENNRLSNPKFEEAENLKGKFIHYLVSAPWKGGDNHDYLKIPEIEYGKRFEKETEPEREIETEDWLRFLGWYLSEGNVYCEEGNIYETQISSTDLDNLEEISDILKSIGYEPSKRTPNQLGVFNKQLEKYLERFGKSRDRYIPEEIKNLEPRLLEILLEALLAGDGTKGEKDKWSRFDTVSKQLADDVQEIALKCGYSANISGYDATGYGDGKAYRVNICETRTAGVNRDDDKSYWEEYDGKVYCCSVPNETLLVRRNGKPFFSGNSKVHDSYNIYEACKYWWLRSIDCMQGVIFGVHTEELAQDPRLRTRLDVDEWFGTVVNRFTAQAASGVPLTVYGKGEQTRGFIGLEDAMQCMVRLISSPPEPGQYDVVNQVSGVYKIKELADTVGEIANTKYDLDVKIQRLENPRVEADKHPFEAISRKLPNEFGFEREVGLREEIDRMLELLTKEEIQERIEKMKHAIIPETQWSGMKEKPDVIEIYKPGERDWGIYEPKLDTGRPEPERKEEEEDEEEEEPVPEKVAPKMGG
;
A
#
# COMPACT_ATOMS: atom_id res chain seq x y z
N MET A 1 33.47 -30.33 0.71
CA MET A 1 33.03 -29.15 -0.06
C MET A 1 34.10 -28.06 0.10
N ILE A 2 35.28 -28.22 -0.53
CA ILE A 2 36.42 -27.30 -0.39
C ILE A 2 36.95 -26.94 -1.81
N GLU A 3 36.06 -26.72 -2.78
CA GLU A 3 36.46 -26.40 -4.17
C GLU A 3 35.66 -25.25 -4.81
N LEU A 4 34.91 -24.46 -4.03
CA LEU A 4 34.13 -23.30 -4.55
C LEU A 4 34.66 -21.93 -4.08
N ALA A 5 35.80 -21.87 -3.38
CA ALA A 5 36.25 -20.65 -2.71
C ALA A 5 37.00 -19.63 -3.59
N ASP A 6 37.39 -19.98 -4.83
CA ASP A 6 38.29 -19.13 -5.65
C ASP A 6 37.62 -18.43 -6.84
N LYS A 7 36.31 -18.59 -7.09
CA LYS A 7 35.63 -17.90 -8.19
C LYS A 7 34.90 -16.65 -7.70
N LEU A 8 35.11 -15.52 -8.38
CA LEU A 8 34.35 -14.29 -8.17
C LEU A 8 32.84 -14.55 -8.40
N HIS A 9 32.00 -13.87 -7.62
CA HIS A 9 30.56 -14.13 -7.55
C HIS A 9 29.83 -14.03 -8.91
N ASN A 10 30.33 -13.21 -9.84
CA ASN A 10 29.75 -12.99 -11.16
C ASN A 10 30.57 -13.56 -12.32
N ALA A 11 31.57 -14.41 -12.05
CA ALA A 11 32.45 -15.00 -13.08
C ALA A 11 31.66 -15.76 -14.16
N GLU A 12 30.59 -16.45 -13.76
CA GLU A 12 29.76 -17.30 -14.62
C GLU A 12 28.60 -16.55 -15.29
N LYS A 13 28.40 -15.26 -14.99
CA LYS A 13 27.45 -14.41 -15.72
C LYS A 13 27.89 -14.29 -17.17
N THR A 14 26.95 -14.22 -18.09
CA THR A 14 27.23 -14.30 -19.54
C THR A 14 26.80 -13.04 -20.27
N CYS A 15 26.96 -13.00 -21.59
CA CYS A 15 26.45 -11.92 -22.41
C CYS A 15 24.95 -11.64 -22.24
N TRP A 16 24.15 -12.58 -21.72
CA TRP A 16 22.78 -12.31 -21.29
C TRP A 16 22.70 -11.15 -20.30
N ASN A 17 23.59 -11.13 -19.31
CA ASN A 17 23.63 -10.10 -18.29
C ASN A 17 24.22 -8.78 -18.80
N CYS A 18 25.07 -8.82 -19.83
CA CYS A 18 25.82 -7.67 -20.30
C CYS A 18 24.90 -6.57 -20.89
N PRO A 19 24.95 -5.31 -20.40
CA PRO A 19 24.16 -4.22 -20.95
C PRO A 19 24.66 -3.75 -22.34
N ALA A 20 25.86 -4.17 -22.75
CA ALA A 20 26.37 -3.95 -24.12
C ALA A 20 25.86 -4.98 -25.15
N ALA A 21 25.12 -6.01 -24.72
CA ALA A 21 24.53 -7.00 -25.61
C ALA A 21 23.19 -6.49 -26.17
N LYS A 22 23.15 -6.20 -27.48
CA LYS A 22 21.96 -5.75 -28.20
C LYS A 22 21.13 -6.94 -28.68
N LEU A 23 19.86 -6.95 -28.28
CA LEU A 23 18.91 -8.05 -28.55
C LEU A 23 18.00 -7.78 -29.77
N ALA A 24 18.01 -6.54 -30.28
CA ALA A 24 17.06 -6.08 -31.29
C ALA A 24 17.23 -6.80 -32.64
N GLY A 25 16.19 -7.50 -33.10
CA GLY A 25 16.07 -8.04 -34.47
C GLY A 25 16.36 -9.54 -34.65
N ASN A 26 16.94 -10.21 -33.66
CA ASN A 26 17.41 -11.60 -33.79
C ASN A 26 16.80 -12.59 -32.79
N VAL A 27 15.87 -12.11 -31.97
CA VAL A 27 15.18 -12.92 -30.97
C VAL A 27 13.68 -12.83 -31.25
N ASP A 28 13.06 -13.99 -31.51
CA ASP A 28 11.63 -14.09 -31.79
C ASP A 28 10.81 -13.97 -30.49
N PHE A 29 10.38 -12.74 -30.22
CA PHE A 29 9.59 -12.37 -29.05
C PHE A 29 8.08 -12.35 -29.32
N ARG A 30 7.56 -13.08 -30.31
CA ARG A 30 6.14 -13.03 -30.72
C ARG A 30 5.13 -13.43 -29.64
N SER A 31 5.53 -14.08 -28.55
CA SER A 31 4.69 -14.33 -27.37
C SER A 31 4.49 -13.12 -26.46
N CYS A 32 5.30 -12.04 -26.59
CA CYS A 32 5.23 -10.84 -25.74
C CYS A 32 4.96 -9.51 -26.50
N GLY A 33 4.72 -9.55 -27.82
CA GLY A 33 4.09 -8.45 -28.56
C GLY A 33 4.99 -7.30 -29.02
N GLN A 34 6.31 -7.48 -29.08
CA GLN A 34 7.24 -6.38 -29.36
C GLN A 34 7.73 -6.21 -30.81
N SER A 35 7.70 -7.25 -31.65
CA SER A 35 8.15 -7.11 -33.05
C SER A 35 6.99 -6.85 -34.01
N LYS A 36 7.09 -5.79 -34.82
CA LYS A 36 6.18 -5.50 -35.94
C LYS A 36 6.62 -6.12 -37.27
N GLU A 37 7.86 -6.59 -37.37
CA GLU A 37 8.41 -7.18 -38.59
C GLU A 37 8.85 -8.63 -38.33
N GLU A 38 8.54 -9.51 -39.28
CA GLU A 38 9.12 -10.86 -39.28
C GLU A 38 10.63 -10.76 -39.52
N ALA A 39 11.44 -11.02 -38.50
CA ALA A 39 12.78 -11.49 -38.74
C ALA A 39 12.64 -12.83 -39.49
N ARG A 40 13.02 -12.86 -40.75
CA ARG A 40 13.19 -14.11 -41.50
C ARG A 40 14.39 -14.85 -40.92
N LEU A 41 14.18 -15.53 -39.81
CA LEU A 41 15.06 -16.61 -39.40
C LEU A 41 14.73 -17.77 -40.35
N ASP A 42 15.64 -18.03 -41.30
CA ASP A 42 15.56 -19.25 -42.10
C ASP A 42 15.45 -20.44 -41.13
N ALA A 43 14.39 -21.22 -41.31
CA ALA A 43 13.83 -22.12 -40.31
C ALA A 43 14.68 -23.37 -39.98
N GLU A 44 16.00 -23.31 -40.15
CA GLU A 44 16.93 -24.39 -39.83
C GLU A 44 17.70 -24.17 -38.51
N ASP A 45 17.85 -22.94 -37.99
CA ASP A 45 18.52 -22.67 -36.70
C ASP A 45 17.59 -22.00 -35.67
N LYS A 46 17.48 -22.61 -34.47
CA LYS A 46 16.60 -22.19 -33.35
C LYS A 46 17.32 -21.34 -32.29
N GLU A 47 18.52 -20.86 -32.57
CA GLU A 47 19.41 -20.24 -31.58
C GLU A 47 19.20 -18.72 -31.51
N ILE A 48 19.21 -18.17 -30.28
CA ILE A 48 19.09 -16.74 -30.01
C ILE A 48 20.46 -16.09 -30.25
N LEU A 49 20.54 -15.12 -31.16
CA LEU A 49 21.77 -14.39 -31.47
C LEU A 49 21.70 -12.94 -30.98
N ILE A 50 22.85 -12.41 -30.55
CA ILE A 50 23.04 -11.03 -30.12
C ILE A 50 24.17 -10.35 -30.88
N GLU A 51 24.20 -9.02 -30.85
CA GLU A 51 25.37 -8.22 -31.23
C GLU A 51 25.97 -7.54 -29.99
N CYS A 52 27.30 -7.39 -29.93
CA CYS A 52 27.97 -6.66 -28.86
C CYS A 52 28.29 -5.22 -29.32
N ASP A 53 27.78 -4.21 -28.62
CA ASP A 53 28.01 -2.79 -28.98
C ASP A 53 29.47 -2.37 -28.82
N ARG A 54 30.18 -3.00 -27.89
CA ARG A 54 31.61 -2.76 -27.62
C ARG A 54 32.53 -3.51 -28.59
N ARG A 55 32.02 -4.59 -29.19
CA ARG A 55 32.79 -5.49 -30.06
C ARG A 55 31.99 -5.85 -31.33
N PRO A 56 31.69 -4.86 -32.19
CA PRO A 56 30.89 -5.06 -33.39
C PRO A 56 31.53 -6.04 -34.39
N GLU A 57 32.84 -6.29 -34.30
CA GLU A 57 33.55 -7.23 -35.16
C GLU A 57 33.20 -8.71 -34.91
N LEU A 58 32.56 -9.03 -33.77
CA LEU A 58 32.03 -10.37 -33.50
C LEU A 58 30.83 -10.72 -34.38
N GLY A 59 30.14 -9.72 -34.96
CA GLY A 59 28.87 -9.92 -35.65
C GLY A 59 27.81 -10.50 -34.72
N HIS A 60 27.03 -11.44 -35.23
CA HIS A 60 25.97 -12.13 -34.49
C HIS A 60 26.50 -13.42 -33.87
N PHE A 61 26.26 -13.62 -32.58
CA PHE A 61 26.72 -14.80 -31.86
C PHE A 61 25.76 -15.17 -30.72
N GLU A 62 25.84 -16.40 -30.23
CA GLU A 62 25.05 -16.82 -29.08
C GLU A 62 25.56 -16.13 -27.79
N PRO A 63 24.67 -15.67 -26.89
CA PRO A 63 25.03 -14.96 -25.67
C PRO A 63 25.65 -15.85 -24.56
N THR A 64 26.57 -16.76 -24.91
CA THR A 64 27.12 -17.79 -24.01
C THR A 64 28.49 -17.46 -23.43
N ILE A 65 29.15 -16.37 -23.86
CA ILE A 65 30.49 -15.99 -23.38
C ILE A 65 30.37 -15.50 -21.91
N PRO A 66 31.05 -16.16 -20.95
CA PRO A 66 31.07 -15.73 -19.56
C PRO A 66 31.92 -14.46 -19.36
N PHE A 67 31.66 -13.70 -18.29
CA PHE A 67 32.41 -12.49 -17.95
C PHE A 67 33.90 -12.79 -17.77
N GLU A 68 34.26 -13.92 -17.14
CA GLU A 68 35.66 -14.34 -16.96
C GLU A 68 36.43 -14.55 -18.29
N GLN A 69 35.72 -14.75 -19.41
CA GLN A 69 36.30 -14.98 -20.74
C GLN A 69 36.19 -13.76 -21.65
N CYS A 70 35.48 -12.71 -21.22
CA CYS A 70 35.24 -11.53 -22.00
C CYS A 70 36.29 -10.45 -21.69
N PRO A 71 37.07 -9.96 -22.67
CA PRO A 71 38.13 -8.98 -22.41
C PRO A 71 37.61 -7.60 -21.96
N GLU A 72 36.33 -7.32 -22.18
CA GLU A 72 35.67 -6.07 -21.77
C GLU A 72 35.34 -6.04 -20.27
N TRP A 73 35.37 -7.19 -19.59
CA TRP A 73 35.14 -7.30 -18.15
C TRP A 73 36.48 -7.47 -17.43
N GLU A 74 36.75 -6.62 -16.45
CA GLU A 74 37.98 -6.63 -15.65
C GLU A 74 37.71 -7.16 -14.25
N GLU A 75 38.59 -8.04 -13.76
CA GLU A 75 38.54 -8.57 -12.41
C GLU A 75 38.91 -7.50 -11.37
N THR A 76 38.06 -7.32 -10.37
CA THR A 76 38.23 -6.39 -9.25
C THR A 76 37.75 -7.02 -7.93
N GLU A 77 37.94 -6.32 -6.80
CA GLU A 77 37.43 -6.75 -5.49
C GLU A 77 35.89 -6.80 -5.41
N TYR A 78 35.21 -6.08 -6.31
CA TYR A 78 33.76 -6.07 -6.45
C TYR A 78 33.26 -7.09 -7.49
N GLY A 79 34.11 -8.02 -7.94
CA GLY A 79 33.83 -8.95 -9.03
C GLY A 79 34.32 -8.45 -10.39
N TYR A 80 33.83 -9.05 -11.46
CA TYR A 80 34.07 -8.56 -12.81
C TYR A 80 33.28 -7.27 -13.05
N MET A 81 33.96 -6.20 -13.47
CA MET A 81 33.34 -4.91 -13.83
C MET A 81 33.56 -4.62 -15.32
N LEU A 82 32.55 -4.09 -15.98
CA LEU A 82 32.64 -3.72 -17.39
C LEU A 82 33.48 -2.44 -17.51
N ARG A 83 34.53 -2.47 -18.34
CA ARG A 83 35.44 -1.32 -18.55
C ARG A 83 34.65 -0.06 -18.92
N ASP A 84 35.00 1.10 -18.38
CA ASP A 84 34.38 2.39 -18.75
C ASP A 84 32.84 2.32 -18.76
N MET A 85 32.23 1.55 -17.86
CA MET A 85 30.78 1.35 -17.86
C MET A 85 30.06 2.66 -17.54
N ARG A 86 29.08 2.99 -18.37
CA ARG A 86 28.33 4.26 -18.27
C ARG A 86 27.20 4.13 -17.26
N VAL A 87 27.30 4.87 -16.16
CA VAL A 87 26.30 4.85 -15.08
C VAL A 87 25.66 6.22 -14.93
N LEU A 88 24.33 6.26 -15.06
CA LEU A 88 23.53 7.46 -14.84
C LEU A 88 22.90 7.42 -13.45
N ILE A 89 23.16 8.45 -12.63
CA ILE A 89 22.59 8.58 -11.28
C ILE A 89 21.52 9.66 -11.28
N LEU A 90 20.26 9.26 -11.05
CA LEU A 90 19.16 10.19 -10.83
C LEU A 90 19.14 10.54 -9.34
N GLY A 91 19.13 11.84 -8.99
CA GLY A 91 19.24 12.28 -7.60
C GLY A 91 20.71 12.38 -7.12
N MET A 92 21.62 12.75 -8.03
CA MET A 92 23.08 12.76 -7.79
C MET A 92 23.51 13.68 -6.65
N ASP A 93 22.84 14.79 -6.38
CA ASP A 93 23.26 15.70 -5.30
C ASP A 93 22.84 15.19 -3.89
N GLY A 94 21.93 14.23 -3.86
CA GLY A 94 21.40 13.61 -2.65
C GLY A 94 22.44 12.88 -1.79
N TYR A 95 21.97 12.40 -0.64
CA TYR A 95 22.81 11.75 0.38
C TYR A 95 23.60 10.55 -0.16
N LEU A 96 22.92 9.65 -0.90
CA LEU A 96 23.52 8.47 -1.49
C LEU A 96 24.05 8.71 -2.89
N GLY A 97 23.34 9.52 -3.70
CA GLY A 97 23.70 9.78 -5.08
C GLY A 97 25.11 10.33 -5.21
N TRP A 98 25.48 11.28 -4.35
CA TRP A 98 26.81 11.89 -4.45
C TRP A 98 27.92 10.93 -4.00
N ALA A 99 27.70 10.23 -2.89
CA ALA A 99 28.65 9.24 -2.38
C ALA A 99 28.90 8.13 -3.42
N LEU A 100 27.82 7.63 -4.04
CA LEU A 100 27.92 6.60 -5.07
C LEU A 100 28.60 7.12 -6.34
N SER A 101 28.34 8.38 -6.72
CA SER A 101 28.98 9.01 -7.89
C SER A 101 30.49 9.04 -7.74
N LEU A 102 30.99 9.45 -6.56
CA LEU A 102 32.42 9.46 -6.27
C LEU A 102 33.01 8.06 -6.25
N LYS A 103 32.35 7.11 -5.56
CA LYS A 103 32.80 5.71 -5.50
C LYS A 103 32.93 5.09 -6.89
N LEU A 104 31.90 5.22 -7.72
CA LEU A 104 31.90 4.67 -9.08
C LEU A 104 32.93 5.37 -9.97
N ALA A 105 33.01 6.70 -9.94
CA ALA A 105 33.99 7.41 -10.77
C ALA A 105 35.44 7.07 -10.37
N ASN A 106 35.71 6.90 -9.07
CA ASN A 106 37.01 6.48 -8.55
C ASN A 106 37.37 5.03 -8.96
N LEU A 107 36.35 4.19 -9.17
CA LEU A 107 36.49 2.83 -9.70
C LEU A 107 36.58 2.77 -11.24
N GLY A 108 36.59 3.92 -11.93
CA GLY A 108 36.78 4.00 -13.38
C GLY A 108 35.50 3.89 -14.21
N PHE A 109 34.32 4.00 -13.60
CA PHE A 109 33.06 4.13 -14.33
C PHE A 109 32.96 5.52 -14.98
N ASP A 110 32.32 5.59 -16.14
CA ASP A 110 31.91 6.86 -16.75
C ASP A 110 30.59 7.29 -16.10
N VAL A 111 30.64 8.28 -15.22
CA VAL A 111 29.50 8.65 -14.37
C VAL A 111 28.89 9.96 -14.84
N ALA A 112 27.58 9.91 -15.08
CA ALA A 112 26.75 11.08 -15.26
C ALA A 112 25.64 11.13 -14.22
N GLY A 113 25.11 12.33 -13.95
CA GLY A 113 23.98 12.46 -13.04
C GLY A 113 23.08 13.63 -13.34
N ILE A 114 21.85 13.50 -12.83
CA ILE A 114 20.86 14.58 -12.85
C ILE A 114 20.32 14.82 -11.45
N ASP A 115 20.04 16.08 -11.15
CA ASP A 115 19.37 16.48 -9.92
C ASP A 115 18.66 17.83 -10.14
N ASN A 116 17.55 18.09 -9.44
CA ASN A 116 16.85 19.38 -9.47
C ASN A 116 16.87 20.10 -8.12
N PHE A 117 17.74 19.65 -7.22
CA PHE A 117 17.95 20.10 -5.85
C PHE A 117 16.70 20.05 -4.96
N THR A 118 15.72 19.20 -5.29
CA THR A 118 14.45 19.05 -4.52
C THR A 118 14.75 18.81 -3.05
N ARG A 119 15.74 17.97 -2.73
CA ARG A 119 16.09 17.70 -1.33
C ARG A 119 16.64 18.94 -0.61
N ARG A 120 17.46 19.76 -1.25
CA ARG A 120 17.96 21.01 -0.64
C ARG A 120 16.81 22.00 -0.41
N LYS A 121 15.95 22.16 -1.41
CA LYS A 121 14.77 23.05 -1.36
C LYS A 121 13.80 22.64 -0.24
N ALA A 122 13.54 21.34 -0.10
CA ALA A 122 12.68 20.82 0.95
C ALA A 122 13.28 21.01 2.35
N SER A 123 14.59 20.85 2.53
CA SER A 123 15.24 21.23 3.80
C SER A 123 15.09 22.72 4.08
N GLU A 124 15.37 23.59 3.11
CA GLU A 124 15.25 25.05 3.27
C GLU A 124 13.82 25.47 3.63
N GLU A 125 12.81 24.84 3.01
CA GLU A 125 11.39 25.04 3.32
C GLU A 125 11.08 24.76 4.79
N LYS A 126 11.66 23.70 5.38
CA LYS A 126 11.51 23.40 6.82
C LYS A 126 12.27 24.37 7.72
N GLY A 127 13.05 25.30 7.17
CA GLY A 127 14.03 26.09 7.91
C GLY A 127 15.29 25.28 8.28
N ALA A 128 15.51 24.17 7.58
CA ALA A 128 16.57 23.22 7.83
C ALA A 128 17.74 23.33 6.84
N HIS A 129 18.90 22.79 7.24
CA HIS A 129 20.06 22.62 6.37
C HIS A 129 20.88 21.40 6.78
N SER A 130 21.69 20.88 5.86
CA SER A 130 22.65 19.82 6.16
C SER A 130 23.64 20.27 7.24
N ILE A 131 23.77 19.48 8.30
CA ILE A 131 24.67 19.76 9.42
C ILE A 131 26.11 19.79 8.95
N VAL A 132 26.50 18.82 8.14
CA VAL A 132 27.75 18.84 7.43
C VAL A 132 27.65 19.83 6.26
N PRO A 133 28.56 20.81 6.14
CA PRO A 133 28.53 21.75 5.02
C PRO A 133 28.64 21.04 3.68
N ILE A 134 27.68 21.27 2.78
CA ILE A 134 27.73 20.84 1.39
C ILE A 134 27.94 22.05 0.49
N ARG A 135 28.85 21.93 -0.48
CA ARG A 135 29.17 23.01 -1.43
C ARG A 135 28.18 23.03 -2.61
N PRO A 136 28.13 24.11 -3.41
CA PRO A 136 27.48 24.08 -4.73
C PRO A 136 28.06 22.93 -5.57
N ILE A 137 27.24 22.33 -6.42
CA ILE A 137 27.63 21.12 -7.17
C ILE A 137 28.88 21.37 -8.03
N GLU A 138 29.05 22.59 -8.57
CA GLU A 138 30.19 22.99 -9.38
C GLU A 138 31.51 22.89 -8.60
N GLU A 139 31.52 23.34 -7.34
CA GLU A 139 32.71 23.24 -6.47
C GLU A 139 32.99 21.79 -6.06
N ARG A 140 31.94 20.96 -5.93
CA ARG A 140 32.09 19.53 -5.61
C ARG A 140 32.70 18.76 -6.78
N LEU A 141 32.25 19.05 -8.01
CA LEU A 141 32.79 18.49 -9.25
C LEU A 141 34.24 18.93 -9.48
N GLU A 142 34.54 20.21 -9.27
CA GLU A 142 35.92 20.72 -9.32
C GLU A 142 36.81 20.01 -8.30
N ALA A 143 36.34 19.87 -7.05
CA ALA A 143 37.07 19.13 -6.02
C ALA A 143 37.28 17.65 -6.38
N ALA A 144 36.28 16.99 -6.99
CA ALA A 144 36.41 15.58 -7.40
C ALA A 144 37.52 15.42 -8.45
N LYS A 145 37.59 16.36 -9.40
CA LYS A 145 38.64 16.41 -10.41
C LYS A 145 40.03 16.72 -9.85
N GLU A 146 40.11 17.67 -8.92
CA GLU A 146 41.37 18.08 -8.30
C GLU A 146 41.95 17.02 -7.36
N VAL A 147 41.09 16.38 -6.57
CA VAL A 147 41.50 15.53 -5.43
C VAL A 147 41.49 14.06 -5.79
N LEU A 148 40.47 13.59 -6.50
CA LEU A 148 40.33 12.18 -6.89
C LEU A 148 40.77 11.93 -8.33
N GLY A 149 40.94 12.98 -9.15
CA GLY A 149 41.31 12.84 -10.56
C GLY A 149 40.17 12.33 -11.45
N VAL A 150 38.92 12.42 -10.98
CA VAL A 150 37.74 11.90 -11.69
C VAL A 150 36.93 13.03 -12.32
N ASP A 151 36.33 12.77 -13.48
CA ASP A 151 35.44 13.72 -14.17
C ASP A 151 34.02 13.14 -14.16
N ILE A 152 33.04 13.93 -13.71
CA ILE A 152 31.65 13.49 -13.55
C ILE A 152 30.76 14.48 -14.31
N ASP A 153 29.93 13.99 -15.23
CA ASP A 153 28.96 14.84 -15.93
C ASP A 153 27.74 15.09 -15.03
N PHE A 154 27.30 16.34 -14.94
CA PHE A 154 26.15 16.72 -14.13
C PHE A 154 25.22 17.65 -14.90
N ARG A 155 23.91 17.40 -14.78
CA ARG A 155 22.87 18.30 -15.29
C ARG A 155 21.84 18.63 -14.23
N GLU A 156 21.63 19.92 -14.02
CA GLU A 156 20.44 20.35 -13.29
C GLU A 156 19.20 20.06 -14.14
N MET A 157 18.39 19.07 -13.74
CA MET A 157 17.25 18.59 -14.50
C MET A 157 16.22 17.91 -13.59
N ASP A 158 14.93 18.15 -13.87
CA ASP A 158 13.83 17.39 -13.31
C ASP A 158 13.58 16.14 -14.17
N TYR A 159 13.84 14.95 -13.62
CA TYR A 159 13.67 13.69 -14.34
C TYR A 159 12.22 13.41 -14.76
N THR A 160 11.23 14.06 -14.13
CA THR A 160 9.82 13.94 -14.54
C THR A 160 9.56 14.62 -15.89
N ASN A 161 10.46 15.51 -16.35
CA ASN A 161 10.45 16.07 -17.69
C ASN A 161 10.93 15.04 -18.72
N ARG A 162 10.00 14.21 -19.18
CA ARG A 162 10.25 13.10 -20.11
C ARG A 162 11.00 13.50 -21.38
N LYS A 163 10.79 14.73 -21.90
CA LYS A 163 11.43 15.16 -23.13
C LYS A 163 12.92 15.38 -22.92
N GLU A 164 13.28 16.05 -21.82
CA GLU A 164 14.67 16.32 -21.46
C GLU A 164 15.38 15.04 -21.00
N LEU A 165 14.73 14.23 -20.15
CA LEU A 165 15.25 12.93 -19.74
C LEU A 165 15.55 12.05 -20.96
N LYS A 166 14.60 11.90 -21.89
CA LYS A 166 14.80 11.10 -23.11
C LYS A 166 15.88 11.67 -24.02
N ALA A 167 16.07 12.99 -24.05
CA ALA A 167 17.16 13.60 -24.80
C ALA A 167 18.52 13.28 -24.15
N PHE A 168 18.60 13.34 -22.82
CA PHE A 168 19.85 13.04 -22.11
C PHE A 168 20.20 11.55 -22.17
N LEU A 169 19.24 10.64 -22.03
CA LEU A 169 19.47 9.20 -22.23
C LEU A 169 20.00 8.90 -23.64
N LYS A 170 19.57 9.64 -24.66
CA LYS A 170 20.06 9.49 -26.04
C LYS A 170 21.49 10.00 -26.21
N GLU A 171 21.87 10.99 -25.42
CA GLU A 171 23.20 11.59 -25.46
C GLU A 171 24.22 10.75 -24.71
N PHE A 172 23.91 10.39 -23.46
CA PHE A 172 24.81 9.66 -22.58
C PHE A 172 24.82 8.15 -22.85
N GLN A 173 23.68 7.58 -23.26
CA GLN A 173 23.52 6.14 -23.54
C GLN A 173 23.97 5.26 -22.35
N PRO A 174 23.31 5.37 -21.17
CA PRO A 174 23.73 4.64 -19.98
C PRO A 174 23.61 3.12 -20.16
N GLU A 175 24.52 2.38 -19.53
CA GLU A 175 24.49 0.93 -19.38
C GLU A 175 23.86 0.50 -18.04
N SER A 176 23.89 1.39 -17.05
CA SER A 176 23.12 1.26 -15.81
C SER A 176 22.55 2.61 -15.39
N ILE A 177 21.36 2.58 -14.79
CA ILE A 177 20.67 3.75 -14.24
C ILE A 177 20.37 3.47 -12.77
N VAL A 178 20.88 4.31 -11.88
CA VAL A 178 20.55 4.28 -10.45
C VAL A 178 19.49 5.33 -10.17
N HIS A 179 18.34 4.92 -9.65
CA HIS A 179 17.23 5.82 -9.40
C HIS A 179 17.12 6.19 -7.92
N TYR A 180 17.76 7.29 -7.52
CA TYR A 180 17.65 7.92 -6.20
C TYR A 180 16.85 9.23 -6.21
N ALA A 181 16.24 9.60 -7.34
CA ALA A 181 15.53 10.87 -7.48
C ALA A 181 14.14 10.87 -6.84
N GLU A 182 13.72 9.74 -6.26
CA GLU A 182 12.51 9.67 -5.45
C GLU A 182 12.62 10.54 -4.19
N ILE A 183 11.47 10.88 -3.59
CA ILE A 183 11.38 11.58 -2.31
C ILE A 183 11.14 10.54 -1.21
N PRO A 184 12.19 9.93 -0.60
CA PRO A 184 12.06 8.94 0.45
C PRO A 184 11.84 9.60 1.81
N SER A 185 10.68 10.23 1.99
CA SER A 185 10.28 10.78 3.28
C SER A 185 8.79 10.66 3.53
N ALA A 186 8.44 9.71 4.41
CA ALA A 186 7.10 9.60 4.93
C ALA A 186 6.67 10.88 5.68
N PRO A 187 7.48 11.50 6.57
CA PRO A 187 7.08 12.75 7.21
C PRO A 187 6.84 13.91 6.22
N TYR A 188 7.68 14.08 5.20
CA TYR A 188 7.48 15.09 4.15
C TYR A 188 6.14 14.89 3.44
N SER A 189 5.80 13.64 3.10
CA SER A 189 4.50 13.30 2.50
C SER A 189 3.29 13.53 3.42
N MET A 190 3.52 13.71 4.72
CA MET A 190 2.47 13.92 5.73
C MET A 190 2.35 15.39 6.16
N VAL A 191 3.10 16.31 5.53
CA VAL A 191 3.06 17.74 5.87
C VAL A 191 1.71 18.38 5.52
N ASP A 192 1.24 18.14 4.29
CA ASP A 192 -0.06 18.56 3.75
C ASP A 192 -0.35 17.85 2.41
N SER A 193 -1.48 18.20 1.79
CA SER A 193 -1.93 17.61 0.53
C SER A 193 -0.98 17.86 -0.64
N ASP A 194 -0.36 19.04 -0.70
CA ASP A 194 0.47 19.43 -1.86
C ASP A 194 1.77 18.64 -1.86
N HIS A 195 2.38 18.48 -0.68
CA HIS A 195 3.54 17.60 -0.47
C HIS A 195 3.22 16.14 -0.81
N ALA A 196 2.07 15.63 -0.36
CA ALA A 196 1.65 14.27 -0.66
C ALA A 196 1.47 14.03 -2.17
N ILE A 197 0.85 14.98 -2.88
CA ILE A 197 0.65 14.92 -4.33
C ILE A 197 2.01 14.99 -5.05
N GLU A 198 2.91 15.85 -4.59
CA GLU A 198 4.24 16.01 -5.20
C GLU A 198 5.07 14.73 -5.10
N VAL A 199 5.14 14.11 -3.91
CA VAL A 199 5.82 12.83 -3.69
C VAL A 199 5.32 11.78 -4.68
N GLN A 200 4.03 11.78 -4.97
CA GLN A 200 3.38 10.76 -5.77
C GLN A 200 3.54 11.02 -7.27
N ARG A 201 3.47 12.30 -7.68
CA ARG A 201 3.86 12.72 -9.03
C ARG A 201 5.31 12.35 -9.32
N ASN A 202 6.22 12.64 -8.39
CA ASN A 202 7.63 12.36 -8.53
C ASN A 202 7.88 10.85 -8.57
N ASN A 203 7.58 10.13 -7.48
CA ASN A 203 8.00 8.75 -7.30
C ASN A 203 7.24 7.78 -8.22
N VAL A 204 5.94 8.00 -8.48
CA VAL A 204 5.16 7.03 -9.27
C VAL A 204 5.13 7.41 -10.75
N LEU A 205 4.64 8.61 -11.06
CA LEU A 205 4.52 9.05 -12.46
C LEU A 205 5.89 9.34 -13.09
N GLY A 206 6.83 9.86 -12.31
CA GLY A 206 8.22 10.06 -12.75
C GLY A 206 8.90 8.73 -13.07
N THR A 207 8.81 7.73 -12.18
CA THR A 207 9.39 6.40 -12.41
C THR A 207 8.75 5.71 -13.63
N LEU A 208 7.44 5.78 -13.80
CA LEU A 208 6.79 5.29 -15.02
C LEU A 208 7.32 6.02 -16.27
N GLY A 209 7.52 7.33 -16.20
CA GLY A 209 8.13 8.14 -17.26
C GLY A 209 9.56 7.71 -17.60
N LEU A 210 10.37 7.37 -16.58
CA LEU A 210 11.71 6.81 -16.73
C LEU A 210 11.66 5.49 -17.49
N LEU A 211 10.83 4.53 -17.07
CA LEU A 211 10.73 3.21 -17.69
C LEU A 211 10.36 3.28 -19.19
N TRP A 212 9.41 4.15 -19.56
CA TRP A 212 9.10 4.41 -20.97
C TRP A 212 10.28 5.03 -21.74
N SER A 213 11.03 5.92 -21.09
CA SER A 213 12.19 6.57 -21.70
C SER A 213 13.33 5.56 -21.90
N MET A 214 13.56 4.68 -20.93
CA MET A 214 14.50 3.56 -21.04
C MET A 214 14.13 2.63 -22.19
N LYS A 215 12.90 2.11 -22.20
CA LYS A 215 12.38 1.25 -23.27
C LYS A 215 12.66 1.81 -24.67
N ASP A 216 12.49 3.11 -24.84
CA ASP A 216 12.57 3.74 -26.15
C ASP A 216 13.99 4.16 -26.58
N VAL A 217 14.97 4.14 -25.66
CA VAL A 217 16.30 4.74 -25.90
C VAL A 217 17.47 3.83 -25.53
N CYS A 218 17.37 3.14 -24.40
CA CYS A 218 18.41 2.27 -23.85
C CYS A 218 17.76 1.06 -23.12
N PRO A 219 16.96 0.22 -23.83
CA PRO A 219 16.24 -0.89 -23.21
C PRO A 219 17.16 -1.96 -22.59
N GLU A 220 18.42 -2.01 -23.01
CA GLU A 220 19.44 -2.94 -22.52
C GLU A 220 20.03 -2.51 -21.17
N ALA A 221 19.89 -1.24 -20.79
CA ALA A 221 20.41 -0.71 -19.54
C ALA A 221 19.75 -1.36 -18.32
N SER A 222 20.52 -1.58 -17.26
CA SER A 222 19.99 -2.05 -15.98
C SER A 222 19.42 -0.90 -15.16
N LEU A 223 18.22 -1.08 -14.60
CA LEU A 223 17.70 -0.18 -13.57
C LEU A 223 18.04 -0.72 -12.18
N VAL A 224 18.73 0.07 -11.35
CA VAL A 224 18.82 -0.19 -9.91
C VAL A 224 17.93 0.84 -9.22
N LYS A 225 16.75 0.39 -8.77
CA LYS A 225 15.78 1.23 -8.06
C LYS A 225 15.98 1.05 -6.56
N LEU A 226 16.00 2.16 -5.84
CA LEU A 226 16.01 2.12 -4.39
C LEU A 226 14.59 2.04 -3.86
N GLY A 227 14.29 0.97 -3.14
CA GLY A 227 13.12 0.88 -2.25
C GLY A 227 13.56 1.00 -0.79
N THR A 228 12.60 1.07 0.12
CA THR A 228 12.88 1.01 1.56
C THR A 228 12.31 -0.26 2.16
N MET A 229 13.00 -0.90 3.10
CA MET A 229 12.38 -2.00 3.87
C MET A 229 11.09 -1.60 4.60
N GLY A 230 10.87 -0.30 4.81
CA GLY A 230 9.61 0.23 5.33
C GLY A 230 8.41 -0.10 4.44
N GLU A 231 8.67 -0.40 3.16
CA GLU A 231 7.67 -0.87 2.22
C GLU A 231 7.04 -2.19 2.71
N TYR A 232 7.82 -3.17 3.17
CA TYR A 232 7.27 -4.44 3.67
C TYR A 232 6.22 -4.29 4.78
N GLY A 233 6.14 -3.11 5.41
CA GLY A 233 5.24 -2.80 6.50
C GLY A 233 5.74 -3.38 7.82
N SER A 234 4.91 -3.29 8.85
CA SER A 234 5.18 -3.99 10.12
C SER A 234 4.68 -5.44 10.01
N PRO A 235 5.54 -6.46 10.09
CA PRO A 235 5.12 -7.86 9.99
C PRO A 235 4.44 -8.31 11.30
N ILE A 236 3.24 -7.80 11.58
CA ILE A 236 2.48 -8.05 12.83
C ILE A 236 2.29 -9.56 13.08
N THR A 237 2.29 -10.37 12.03
CA THR A 237 2.15 -11.83 12.06
C THR A 237 3.41 -12.60 12.46
N GLY A 238 4.57 -11.93 12.58
CA GLY A 238 5.86 -12.58 12.84
C GLY A 238 6.48 -13.28 11.65
N ARG A 239 6.03 -12.95 10.44
CA ARG A 239 6.59 -13.48 9.20
C ARG A 239 7.95 -12.84 8.88
N PRO A 240 8.96 -13.60 8.43
CA PRO A 240 10.22 -13.05 7.92
C PRO A 240 10.04 -12.19 6.67
N LEU A 241 10.97 -11.26 6.44
CA LEU A 241 11.03 -10.43 5.24
C LEU A 241 11.90 -11.11 4.19
N PHE A 242 11.28 -11.90 3.30
CA PHE A 242 11.95 -12.66 2.25
C PHE A 242 12.34 -11.79 1.05
N GLU A 243 13.40 -12.21 0.34
CA GLU A 243 13.87 -11.57 -0.90
C GLU A 243 13.22 -12.25 -2.11
N GLY A 244 12.72 -11.44 -3.06
CA GLY A 244 12.19 -11.91 -4.34
C GLY A 244 10.74 -11.51 -4.60
N MET A 245 10.20 -12.04 -5.70
CA MET A 245 8.78 -11.97 -6.03
C MET A 245 8.14 -13.34 -5.89
N PHE A 246 6.96 -13.37 -5.30
CA PHE A 246 6.21 -14.60 -5.11
C PHE A 246 4.79 -14.49 -5.68
N PRO A 247 4.36 -15.48 -6.49
CA PRO A 247 3.00 -15.57 -6.98
C PRO A 247 1.94 -15.45 -5.88
N SER A 248 0.71 -15.08 -6.27
CA SER A 248 -0.42 -14.88 -5.36
C SER A 248 -0.88 -16.13 -4.60
N ASP A 249 -0.34 -17.29 -4.92
CA ASP A 249 -0.60 -18.57 -4.26
C ASP A 249 0.67 -19.28 -3.74
N ALA A 250 1.82 -18.61 -3.77
CA ALA A 250 3.05 -19.19 -3.28
C ALA A 250 2.98 -19.43 -1.76
N VAL A 251 3.52 -20.57 -1.31
CA VAL A 251 3.65 -20.94 0.10
C VAL A 251 5.09 -21.41 0.32
N LEU A 252 5.76 -20.88 1.33
CA LEU A 252 7.11 -21.29 1.72
C LEU A 252 7.10 -21.92 3.12
N GLU A 253 7.81 -23.02 3.28
CA GLU A 253 8.09 -23.61 4.59
C GLU A 253 9.37 -22.96 5.17
N TRP A 254 9.26 -22.35 6.35
CA TRP A 254 10.38 -21.74 7.07
C TRP A 254 10.30 -22.05 8.56
N GLU A 255 11.41 -22.53 9.14
CA GLU A 255 11.50 -23.01 10.53
C GLU A 255 10.35 -23.97 10.94
N GLY A 256 9.92 -24.84 10.02
CA GLY A 256 8.86 -25.84 10.26
C GLY A 256 7.43 -25.26 10.27
N ARG A 257 7.23 -24.06 9.71
CA ARG A 257 5.93 -23.41 9.54
C ARG A 257 5.72 -22.98 8.09
N ASP A 258 4.50 -23.18 7.59
CA ASP A 258 4.09 -22.70 6.28
C ASP A 258 3.71 -21.22 6.33
N TRP A 259 4.26 -20.45 5.39
CA TRP A 259 3.98 -19.03 5.18
C TRP A 259 3.37 -18.83 3.81
N SER A 260 2.15 -18.31 3.77
CA SER A 260 1.58 -17.82 2.51
C SER A 260 2.35 -16.58 2.05
N MET A 261 2.96 -16.70 0.89
CA MET A 261 3.61 -15.65 0.11
C MET A 261 2.65 -15.05 -0.91
N GLY A 262 1.39 -15.50 -0.89
CA GLY A 262 0.36 -15.13 -1.83
C GLY A 262 0.09 -13.64 -1.86
N GLY A 263 0.72 -12.93 -2.80
CA GLY A 263 0.62 -11.48 -3.06
C GLY A 263 1.93 -10.75 -2.77
N GLU A 264 3.08 -11.33 -3.09
CA GLU A 264 4.38 -10.67 -2.93
C GLU A 264 4.95 -10.24 -4.28
N LEU A 265 4.71 -8.99 -4.59
CA LEU A 265 5.82 -8.07 -4.80
C LEU A 265 6.04 -7.38 -3.45
N THR A 266 7.00 -6.47 -3.38
CA THR A 266 7.21 -5.46 -2.36
C THR A 266 5.91 -4.77 -1.84
N PRO A 267 6.04 -3.70 -1.05
CA PRO A 267 5.29 -3.40 0.18
C PRO A 267 3.88 -3.99 0.43
N ARG A 268 3.67 -4.57 1.62
CA ARG A 268 2.32 -4.64 2.22
C ARG A 268 2.21 -3.65 3.37
N ASN A 269 1.29 -2.72 3.19
CA ASN A 269 0.93 -1.63 4.09
C ASN A 269 1.93 -0.45 4.15
N PRO A 270 2.21 0.21 3.01
CA PRO A 270 2.75 1.56 3.05
C PRO A 270 1.65 2.50 3.57
N PRO A 271 1.95 3.47 4.46
CA PRO A 271 0.97 4.40 5.02
C PRO A 271 0.43 5.42 3.99
N SER A 272 0.72 5.28 2.69
CA SER A 272 0.29 6.23 1.64
C SER A 272 0.00 5.55 0.29
N PHE A 273 -0.43 6.36 -0.69
CA PHE A 273 -1.55 6.09 -1.60
C PHE A 273 -1.19 6.08 -3.10
N TYR A 274 -2.05 5.48 -3.94
CA TYR A 274 -2.08 5.45 -5.43
C TYR A 274 -1.41 4.26 -6.15
N HIS A 275 -2.07 3.40 -6.96
CA HIS A 275 -3.20 3.60 -7.88
C HIS A 275 -3.95 2.29 -8.17
N CYS A 276 -5.25 2.21 -7.86
CA CYS A 276 -6.25 1.45 -8.64
C CYS A 276 -7.62 2.08 -8.36
N CYS A 277 -8.61 2.06 -9.25
CA CYS A 277 -9.92 2.68 -8.95
C CYS A 277 -11.08 2.19 -9.85
N PHE A 278 -12.29 2.50 -9.41
CA PHE A 278 -13.57 2.35 -10.12
C PHE A 278 -13.91 3.59 -10.94
N ASP A 279 -14.76 3.44 -11.95
CA ASP A 279 -15.30 4.58 -12.72
C ASP A 279 -16.29 5.46 -11.91
N ASP A 280 -16.62 6.61 -12.46
CA ASP A 280 -17.54 7.61 -11.87
C ASP A 280 -18.99 7.13 -11.70
N LYS A 281 -19.35 6.00 -12.32
CA LYS A 281 -20.69 5.39 -12.27
C LYS A 281 -20.82 4.33 -11.18
N THR A 282 -19.73 3.93 -10.56
CA THR A 282 -19.75 2.90 -9.52
C THR A 282 -20.23 3.50 -8.20
N GLU A 283 -21.12 2.77 -7.53
CA GLU A 283 -21.67 3.07 -6.22
C GLU A 283 -21.09 2.12 -5.17
N ILE A 284 -21.02 2.57 -3.92
CA ILE A 284 -20.56 1.80 -2.77
C ILE A 284 -21.67 1.71 -1.73
N LEU A 285 -21.82 0.54 -1.11
CA LEU A 285 -22.82 0.36 -0.05
C LEU A 285 -22.27 0.91 1.27
N THR A 286 -22.99 1.86 1.87
CA THR A 286 -22.72 2.39 3.21
C THR A 286 -23.78 1.93 4.20
N LYS A 287 -23.54 2.10 5.50
CA LYS A 287 -24.55 1.79 6.54
C LYS A 287 -25.84 2.62 6.40
N LYS A 288 -25.76 3.74 5.67
CA LYS A 288 -26.89 4.64 5.34
C LYS A 288 -27.53 4.31 3.98
N GLY A 289 -27.07 3.26 3.30
CA GLY A 289 -27.50 2.87 1.96
C GLY A 289 -26.46 3.13 0.89
N TRP A 290 -26.86 2.94 -0.38
CA TRP A 290 -26.00 3.12 -1.54
C TRP A 290 -25.66 4.59 -1.77
N LYS A 291 -24.39 4.87 -2.03
CA LYS A 291 -23.89 6.19 -2.42
C LYS A 291 -23.04 6.08 -3.66
N LYS A 292 -22.97 7.14 -4.47
CA LYS A 292 -21.88 7.24 -5.44
C LYS A 292 -20.56 7.36 -4.70
N PHE A 293 -19.48 6.85 -5.29
CA PHE A 293 -18.15 7.05 -4.72
C PHE A 293 -17.80 8.53 -4.50
N SER A 294 -18.26 9.42 -5.40
CA SER A 294 -18.10 10.88 -5.28
C SER A 294 -18.82 11.51 -4.08
N GLU A 295 -19.71 10.77 -3.42
CA GLU A 295 -20.51 11.22 -2.28
C GLU A 295 -20.06 10.58 -0.96
N LEU A 296 -19.03 9.71 -1.01
CA LEU A 296 -18.50 9.00 0.14
C LEU A 296 -17.72 9.96 1.05
N GLN A 297 -17.97 9.88 2.36
CA GLN A 297 -17.29 10.68 3.39
C GLN A 297 -16.52 9.77 4.35
N GLU A 298 -15.49 10.31 5.01
CA GLU A 298 -14.59 9.53 5.89
C GLU A 298 -15.32 8.83 7.05
N ASN A 299 -16.43 9.41 7.53
CA ASN A 299 -17.25 8.86 8.61
C ASN A 299 -18.32 7.86 8.14
N ASP A 300 -18.46 7.62 6.84
CA ASP A 300 -19.39 6.62 6.34
C ASP A 300 -18.81 5.23 6.57
N LYS A 301 -19.56 4.35 7.25
CA LYS A 301 -19.18 2.93 7.32
C LYS A 301 -19.56 2.25 6.02
N VAL A 302 -18.61 1.64 5.33
CA VAL A 302 -18.80 0.94 4.05
C VAL A 302 -18.90 -0.56 4.25
N ALA A 303 -19.70 -1.22 3.42
CA ALA A 303 -19.86 -2.66 3.46
C ALA A 303 -18.63 -3.37 2.88
N THR A 304 -18.10 -4.32 3.63
CA THR A 304 -16.93 -5.14 3.30
C THR A 304 -17.24 -6.63 3.51
N LEU A 305 -16.32 -7.50 3.09
CA LEU A 305 -16.40 -8.95 3.25
C LEU A 305 -15.25 -9.47 4.10
N ASP A 306 -15.58 -10.20 5.14
CA ASP A 306 -14.62 -11.05 5.82
C ASP A 306 -14.36 -12.29 4.93
N THR A 307 -13.16 -12.43 4.36
CA THR A 307 -12.85 -13.50 3.40
C THR A 307 -12.77 -14.88 4.04
N GLU A 308 -12.56 -14.97 5.36
CA GLU A 308 -12.49 -16.26 6.06
C GLU A 308 -13.89 -16.86 6.23
N ASP A 309 -14.82 -16.08 6.80
CA ASP A 309 -16.17 -16.56 7.07
C ASP A 309 -17.18 -16.25 5.95
N GLN A 310 -16.78 -15.45 4.95
CA GLN A 310 -17.57 -14.93 3.83
C GLN A 310 -18.89 -14.31 4.29
N LYS A 311 -18.83 -13.52 5.36
CA LYS A 311 -19.91 -12.67 5.84
C LYS A 311 -19.60 -11.20 5.62
N MET A 312 -20.66 -10.44 5.38
CA MET A 312 -20.57 -8.99 5.22
C MET A 312 -20.43 -8.31 6.59
N GLU A 313 -19.64 -7.25 6.64
CA GLU A 313 -19.54 -6.34 7.78
C GLU A 313 -19.42 -4.88 7.31
N PHE A 314 -19.45 -3.93 8.24
CA PHE A 314 -19.30 -2.51 7.93
C PHE A 314 -18.05 -1.96 8.62
N GLN A 315 -17.13 -1.40 7.83
CA GLN A 315 -15.87 -0.81 8.31
C GLN A 315 -15.79 0.66 7.92
N GLU A 316 -15.10 1.47 8.73
CA GLU A 316 -14.79 2.85 8.37
C GLU A 316 -13.65 2.87 7.33
N PRO A 317 -13.80 3.62 6.22
CA PRO A 317 -12.71 3.85 5.29
C PRO A 317 -11.51 4.44 6.02
N THR A 318 -10.34 3.84 5.86
CA THR A 318 -9.08 4.42 6.33
C THR A 318 -8.60 5.54 5.41
N LYS A 319 -9.08 5.55 4.16
CA LYS A 319 -8.83 6.59 3.16
C LYS A 319 -9.86 6.52 2.04
N ILE A 320 -10.19 7.66 1.46
CA ILE A 320 -10.95 7.80 0.21
C ILE A 320 -10.03 8.40 -0.87
N TYR A 321 -10.16 7.90 -2.10
CA TYR A 321 -9.35 8.31 -3.26
C TYR A 321 -10.25 8.84 -4.37
N GLU A 322 -9.79 9.94 -4.99
CA GLU A 322 -10.40 10.55 -6.17
C GLU A 322 -9.27 11.18 -7.01
N TYR A 323 -9.16 10.82 -8.29
CA TYR A 323 -8.23 11.45 -9.22
C TYR A 323 -8.70 11.31 -10.68
N GLU A 324 -8.20 12.19 -11.56
CA GLU A 324 -8.45 12.12 -13.00
C GLU A 324 -7.69 10.95 -13.64
N TYR A 325 -8.34 10.23 -14.55
CA TYR A 325 -7.78 9.10 -15.27
C TYR A 325 -8.21 9.14 -16.74
N SER A 326 -7.23 8.99 -17.62
CA SER A 326 -7.42 8.93 -19.06
C SER A 326 -6.72 7.68 -19.58
N GLY A 327 -7.46 6.70 -20.05
CA GLY A 327 -6.93 5.42 -20.50
C GLY A 327 -7.97 4.29 -20.52
N ARG A 328 -7.51 3.09 -20.87
CA ARG A 328 -8.38 1.91 -20.96
C ARG A 328 -8.84 1.43 -19.59
N MET A 329 -10.12 1.14 -19.44
CA MET A 329 -10.70 0.45 -18.28
C MET A 329 -11.10 -0.97 -18.64
N PHE A 330 -10.89 -1.88 -17.70
CA PHE A 330 -11.37 -3.25 -17.77
C PHE A 330 -12.86 -3.27 -17.50
N ARG A 331 -13.63 -3.76 -18.47
CA ARG A 331 -15.07 -3.94 -18.39
C ARG A 331 -15.40 -5.41 -18.33
N GLN A 332 -16.25 -5.80 -17.38
CA GLN A 332 -16.91 -7.09 -17.36
C GLN A 332 -18.40 -6.85 -17.26
N GLU A 333 -19.15 -7.16 -18.32
CA GLU A 333 -20.57 -6.88 -18.39
C GLU A 333 -21.38 -8.13 -18.72
N GLN A 334 -22.23 -8.55 -17.78
CA GLN A 334 -23.14 -9.69 -17.94
C GLN A 334 -24.47 -9.43 -17.24
N LYS A 335 -25.38 -10.42 -17.30
CA LYS A 335 -26.72 -10.32 -16.70
C LYS A 335 -26.69 -10.01 -15.19
N ARG A 336 -25.71 -10.58 -14.46
CA ARG A 336 -25.63 -10.49 -12.99
C ARG A 336 -24.40 -9.73 -12.46
N LEU A 337 -23.57 -9.19 -13.34
CA LEU A 337 -22.34 -8.48 -12.98
C LEU A 337 -22.11 -7.34 -13.96
N ASP A 338 -21.66 -6.20 -13.46
CA ASP A 338 -21.20 -5.06 -14.26
C ASP A 338 -20.14 -4.32 -13.47
N LEU A 339 -18.95 -4.17 -14.03
CA LEU A 339 -17.86 -3.43 -13.41
C LEU A 339 -17.01 -2.72 -14.46
N SER A 340 -16.51 -1.55 -14.10
CA SER A 340 -15.52 -0.80 -14.88
C SER A 340 -14.43 -0.36 -13.93
N VAL A 341 -13.21 -0.86 -14.14
CA VAL A 341 -12.08 -0.59 -13.25
C VAL A 341 -10.81 -0.33 -14.04
N THR A 342 -9.85 0.37 -13.44
CA THR A 342 -8.52 0.53 -14.04
C THR A 342 -7.85 -0.85 -14.22
N PRO A 343 -6.91 -1.02 -15.19
CA PRO A 343 -6.31 -2.32 -15.50
C PRO A 343 -5.70 -3.04 -14.29
N ASN A 344 -5.12 -2.27 -13.38
CA ASN A 344 -4.46 -2.72 -12.16
C ASN A 344 -5.38 -2.89 -10.94
N HIS A 345 -6.69 -2.72 -11.09
CA HIS A 345 -7.61 -2.88 -9.98
C HIS A 345 -7.71 -4.33 -9.52
N ARG A 346 -7.49 -4.57 -8.23
CA ARG A 346 -7.59 -5.90 -7.64
C ARG A 346 -9.04 -6.34 -7.53
N ILE A 347 -9.36 -7.44 -8.17
CA ILE A 347 -10.67 -8.07 -8.15
C ILE A 347 -10.63 -9.27 -7.21
N LEU A 348 -11.61 -9.36 -6.32
CA LEU A 348 -11.88 -10.56 -5.53
C LEU A 348 -12.62 -11.60 -6.39
N PHE A 349 -12.05 -12.79 -6.56
CA PHE A 349 -12.63 -13.84 -7.40
C PHE A 349 -12.24 -15.25 -6.92
N ASP A 350 -12.77 -16.27 -7.59
CA ASP A 350 -12.31 -17.65 -7.48
C ASP A 350 -12.54 -18.41 -8.80
N TRP A 351 -11.81 -19.50 -9.01
CA TRP A 351 -12.02 -20.48 -10.08
C TRP A 351 -13.13 -21.47 -9.75
N HIS A 352 -13.37 -21.70 -8.47
CA HIS A 352 -14.30 -22.71 -7.99
C HIS A 352 -15.31 -22.14 -6.99
N VAL A 353 -16.50 -22.74 -6.99
CA VAL A 353 -17.58 -22.37 -6.07
C VAL A 353 -18.09 -23.64 -5.45
N GLU A 354 -18.19 -23.65 -4.12
CA GLU A 354 -18.79 -24.72 -3.36
C GLU A 354 -19.85 -24.14 -2.41
N ASN A 355 -21.05 -24.74 -2.40
CA ASN A 355 -22.15 -24.33 -1.51
C ASN A 355 -22.45 -22.82 -1.54
N ASN A 356 -22.50 -22.21 -2.74
CA ASN A 356 -22.71 -20.77 -2.94
C ASN A 356 -21.64 -19.88 -2.24
N ARG A 357 -20.43 -20.38 -2.07
CA ARG A 357 -19.28 -19.64 -1.55
C ARG A 357 -18.11 -19.78 -2.50
N LEU A 358 -17.22 -18.79 -2.50
CA LEU A 358 -15.92 -18.95 -3.14
C LEU A 358 -15.16 -20.03 -2.34
N SER A 359 -14.63 -21.06 -2.99
CA SER A 359 -13.92 -22.16 -2.32
C SER A 359 -12.58 -21.69 -1.70
N ASN A 360 -11.85 -20.85 -2.42
CA ASN A 360 -10.58 -20.23 -2.08
C ASN A 360 -10.54 -18.81 -2.69
N PRO A 361 -11.10 -17.79 -2.01
CA PRO A 361 -11.10 -16.41 -2.51
C PRO A 361 -9.69 -15.91 -2.80
N LYS A 362 -9.47 -15.33 -3.99
CA LYS A 362 -8.20 -14.77 -4.46
C LYS A 362 -8.37 -13.32 -4.89
N PHE A 363 -7.25 -12.59 -4.91
CA PHE A 363 -7.16 -11.29 -5.54
C PHE A 363 -6.24 -11.34 -6.74
N GLU A 364 -6.65 -10.73 -7.84
CA GLU A 364 -5.85 -10.59 -9.07
C GLU A 364 -6.21 -9.28 -9.75
N GLU A 365 -5.29 -8.73 -10.53
CA GLU A 365 -5.54 -7.51 -11.28
C GLU A 365 -6.51 -7.72 -12.44
N ALA A 366 -7.32 -6.70 -12.71
CA ALA A 366 -8.35 -6.74 -13.73
C ALA A 366 -7.80 -7.10 -15.12
N GLU A 367 -6.60 -6.60 -15.47
CA GLU A 367 -5.97 -6.90 -16.76
C GLU A 367 -5.60 -8.37 -16.93
N ASN A 368 -5.25 -9.04 -15.85
CA ASN A 368 -4.91 -10.45 -15.83
C ASN A 368 -6.14 -11.36 -15.87
N LEU A 369 -7.36 -10.82 -15.68
CA LEU A 369 -8.60 -11.61 -15.61
C LEU A 369 -9.41 -11.64 -16.91
N LYS A 370 -9.02 -10.87 -17.93
CA LYS A 370 -9.75 -10.80 -19.19
C LYS A 370 -9.92 -12.17 -19.85
N GLY A 371 -11.16 -12.53 -20.18
CA GLY A 371 -11.52 -13.76 -20.89
C GLY A 371 -11.39 -15.05 -20.07
N LYS A 372 -10.97 -14.98 -18.80
CA LYS A 372 -10.87 -16.15 -17.93
C LYS A 372 -12.24 -16.51 -17.36
N PHE A 373 -12.51 -17.81 -17.29
CA PHE A 373 -13.70 -18.33 -16.58
C PHE A 373 -13.46 -18.24 -15.07
N ILE A 374 -14.12 -17.29 -14.42
CA ILE A 374 -13.96 -17.00 -12.99
C ILE A 374 -15.33 -16.73 -12.34
N HIS A 375 -15.37 -16.79 -11.02
CA HIS A 375 -16.55 -16.54 -10.20
C HIS A 375 -16.32 -15.33 -9.30
N TYR A 376 -17.28 -14.39 -9.33
CA TYR A 376 -17.37 -13.27 -8.42
C TYR A 376 -18.33 -13.60 -7.28
N LEU A 377 -18.08 -13.06 -6.10
CA LEU A 377 -19.06 -13.05 -5.01
C LEU A 377 -19.97 -11.83 -5.16
N VAL A 378 -21.28 -12.04 -5.29
CA VAL A 378 -22.27 -10.98 -5.53
C VAL A 378 -23.17 -10.71 -4.32
N SER A 379 -23.12 -11.57 -3.30
CA SER A 379 -23.82 -11.35 -2.02
C SER A 379 -23.21 -12.16 -0.87
N ALA A 380 -23.39 -11.67 0.35
CA ALA A 380 -22.97 -12.35 1.56
C ALA A 380 -23.85 -11.98 2.76
N PRO A 381 -24.27 -12.96 3.58
CA PRO A 381 -25.05 -12.66 4.77
C PRO A 381 -24.20 -11.81 5.71
N TRP A 382 -24.78 -10.78 6.29
CA TRP A 382 -24.05 -9.89 7.18
C TRP A 382 -23.98 -10.44 8.61
N LYS A 383 -22.85 -10.25 9.30
CA LYS A 383 -22.66 -10.80 10.66
C LYS A 383 -23.09 -9.87 11.79
N GLY A 384 -23.52 -8.65 11.46
CA GLY A 384 -23.97 -7.64 12.42
C GLY A 384 -25.49 -7.48 12.45
N GLY A 385 -25.89 -6.44 13.16
CA GLY A 385 -27.27 -5.96 13.22
C GLY A 385 -27.84 -6.00 14.63
N ASP A 386 -28.75 -5.08 14.91
CA ASP A 386 -29.41 -5.00 16.20
C ASP A 386 -30.44 -6.14 16.29
N ASN A 387 -30.45 -6.84 17.42
CA ASN A 387 -31.52 -7.78 17.75
C ASN A 387 -32.45 -7.10 18.76
N HIS A 388 -33.59 -6.65 18.28
CA HIS A 388 -34.62 -6.03 19.12
C HIS A 388 -35.77 -7.02 19.25
N ASP A 389 -36.08 -7.44 20.48
CA ASP A 389 -37.30 -8.21 20.73
C ASP A 389 -38.55 -7.34 20.52
N TYR A 390 -38.45 -6.04 20.83
CA TYR A 390 -39.55 -5.08 20.73
C TYR A 390 -39.16 -3.80 19.98
N LEU A 391 -40.09 -3.29 19.17
CA LEU A 391 -40.07 -1.98 18.53
C LEU A 391 -41.02 -1.01 19.24
N LYS A 392 -40.57 0.24 19.39
CA LYS A 392 -41.34 1.31 20.05
C LYS A 392 -42.06 2.19 19.02
N ILE A 393 -43.37 2.34 19.19
CA ILE A 393 -44.15 3.40 18.54
C ILE A 393 -44.31 4.55 19.53
N PRO A 394 -43.84 5.77 19.22
CA PRO A 394 -43.77 6.87 20.18
C PRO A 394 -45.15 7.39 20.58
N GLU A 395 -45.22 7.98 21.78
CA GLU A 395 -46.39 8.71 22.26
C GLU A 395 -46.74 9.86 21.31
N ILE A 396 -48.03 10.10 21.10
CA ILE A 396 -48.51 11.29 20.37
C ILE A 396 -49.54 12.06 21.19
N GLU A 397 -49.41 13.39 21.20
CA GLU A 397 -50.47 14.29 21.66
C GLU A 397 -51.32 14.78 20.48
N TYR A 398 -52.63 14.85 20.69
CA TYR A 398 -53.57 15.34 19.68
C TYR A 398 -54.85 15.92 20.29
N GLY A 399 -55.62 16.69 19.51
CA GLY A 399 -56.83 17.36 20.00
C GLY A 399 -56.73 18.89 19.92
N LYS A 400 -57.76 19.60 20.39
CA LYS A 400 -57.82 21.08 20.33
C LYS A 400 -57.04 21.69 21.51
N ARG A 401 -56.69 22.98 21.40
CA ARG A 401 -55.81 23.71 22.36
C ARG A 401 -56.19 23.60 23.85
N PHE A 402 -57.43 23.22 24.18
CA PHE A 402 -57.94 23.07 25.55
C PHE A 402 -58.42 21.64 25.89
N GLU A 403 -58.36 20.69 24.95
CA GLU A 403 -58.73 19.27 25.09
C GLU A 403 -57.67 18.44 24.34
N LYS A 404 -56.58 18.09 25.03
CA LYS A 404 -55.52 17.21 24.50
C LYS A 404 -55.77 15.77 24.93
N GLU A 405 -55.83 14.89 23.96
CA GLU A 405 -55.78 13.43 24.08
C GLU A 405 -54.34 12.96 23.82
N THR A 406 -53.97 11.83 24.41
CA THR A 406 -52.62 11.24 24.30
C THR A 406 -52.74 9.75 23.99
N GLU A 407 -52.11 9.27 22.92
CA GLU A 407 -51.84 7.83 22.74
C GLU A 407 -50.46 7.53 23.32
N PRO A 408 -50.33 6.69 24.37
CA PRO A 408 -49.05 6.41 25.02
C PRO A 408 -48.10 5.61 24.11
N GLU A 409 -46.79 5.62 24.43
CA GLU A 409 -45.81 4.76 23.76
C GLU A 409 -46.23 3.28 23.82
N ARG A 410 -46.03 2.56 22.71
CA ARG A 410 -46.34 1.13 22.60
C ARG A 410 -45.09 0.34 22.25
N GLU A 411 -44.91 -0.80 22.92
CA GLU A 411 -43.92 -1.82 22.56
C GLU A 411 -44.63 -2.94 21.79
N ILE A 412 -44.06 -3.30 20.63
CA ILE A 412 -44.61 -4.31 19.72
C ILE A 412 -43.50 -5.31 19.42
N GLU A 413 -43.81 -6.60 19.45
CA GLU A 413 -42.89 -7.65 19.03
C GLU A 413 -42.32 -7.35 17.63
N THR A 414 -41.01 -7.28 17.52
CA THR A 414 -40.33 -6.80 16.31
C THR A 414 -40.67 -7.65 15.09
N GLU A 415 -40.77 -8.97 15.24
CA GLU A 415 -41.11 -9.84 14.11
C GLU A 415 -42.50 -9.53 13.53
N ASP A 416 -43.50 -9.40 14.40
CA ASP A 416 -44.87 -9.10 13.98
C ASP A 416 -44.97 -7.70 13.36
N TRP A 417 -44.22 -6.75 13.93
CA TRP A 417 -44.09 -5.43 13.32
C TRP A 417 -43.46 -5.48 11.93
N LEU A 418 -42.40 -6.26 11.72
CA LEU A 418 -41.73 -6.39 10.42
C LEU A 418 -42.62 -7.09 9.38
N ARG A 419 -43.39 -8.11 9.77
CA ARG A 419 -44.41 -8.73 8.92
C ARG A 419 -45.44 -7.69 8.47
N PHE A 420 -45.97 -6.91 9.42
CA PHE A 420 -46.90 -5.82 9.12
C PHE A 420 -46.27 -4.76 8.20
N LEU A 421 -45.05 -4.33 8.50
CA LEU A 421 -44.37 -3.29 7.76
C LEU A 421 -44.14 -3.69 6.29
N GLY A 422 -43.79 -4.94 6.02
CA GLY A 422 -43.64 -5.44 4.65
C GLY A 422 -44.94 -5.35 3.85
N TRP A 423 -46.07 -5.74 4.46
CA TRP A 423 -47.40 -5.57 3.87
C TRP A 423 -47.78 -4.09 3.68
N TYR A 424 -47.45 -3.23 4.64
CA TYR A 424 -47.73 -1.80 4.53
C TYR A 424 -46.92 -1.11 3.42
N LEU A 425 -45.63 -1.44 3.30
CA LEU A 425 -44.74 -0.83 2.30
C LEU A 425 -45.10 -1.26 0.87
N SER A 426 -45.66 -2.45 0.69
CA SER A 426 -46.16 -2.93 -0.60
C SER A 426 -47.56 -2.38 -0.89
N GLU A 427 -48.53 -2.75 -0.07
CA GLU A 427 -49.97 -2.60 -0.35
C GLU A 427 -50.69 -1.55 0.50
N GLY A 428 -49.98 -0.91 1.44
CA GLY A 428 -50.56 -0.03 2.45
C GLY A 428 -50.65 1.43 2.04
N ASN A 429 -51.66 2.16 2.51
CA ASN A 429 -51.79 3.60 2.34
C ASN A 429 -52.34 4.25 3.61
N VAL A 430 -51.88 5.47 3.91
CA VAL A 430 -52.46 6.30 4.97
C VAL A 430 -53.45 7.30 4.38
N TYR A 431 -54.59 7.47 5.04
CA TYR A 431 -55.61 8.45 4.71
C TYR A 431 -55.90 9.33 5.93
N CYS A 432 -55.71 10.63 5.73
CA CYS A 432 -55.99 11.65 6.72
C CYS A 432 -56.93 12.71 6.12
N GLU A 433 -58.08 12.94 6.74
CA GLU A 433 -59.00 14.02 6.40
C GLU A 433 -59.04 15.02 7.56
N GLU A 434 -58.81 16.32 7.25
CA GLU A 434 -58.60 17.39 8.24
C GLU A 434 -59.62 17.37 9.39
N GLY A 435 -59.23 16.74 10.50
CA GLY A 435 -59.92 16.78 11.78
C GLY A 435 -60.83 15.59 12.12
N ASN A 436 -61.03 14.58 11.26
CA ASN A 436 -62.05 13.55 11.51
C ASN A 436 -61.67 12.08 11.23
N ILE A 437 -60.69 11.78 10.35
CA ILE A 437 -60.37 10.38 10.01
C ILE A 437 -58.85 10.20 9.93
N TYR A 438 -58.33 9.24 10.71
CA TYR A 438 -56.93 8.78 10.69
C TYR A 438 -56.94 7.28 10.41
N GLU A 439 -56.82 6.91 9.14
CA GLU A 439 -57.05 5.55 8.68
C GLU A 439 -55.81 5.01 7.98
N THR A 440 -55.31 3.85 8.43
CA THR A 440 -54.34 3.03 7.69
C THR A 440 -55.09 1.97 6.92
N GLN A 441 -54.92 1.92 5.61
CA GLN A 441 -55.57 0.97 4.72
C GLN A 441 -54.54 0.01 4.14
N ILE A 442 -54.88 -1.27 4.04
CA ILE A 442 -54.09 -2.27 3.29
C ILE A 442 -55.03 -3.00 2.35
N SER A 443 -54.63 -3.12 1.09
CA SER A 443 -55.44 -3.75 0.04
C SER A 443 -54.79 -5.05 -0.42
N SER A 444 -55.60 -6.03 -0.82
CA SER A 444 -55.10 -7.22 -1.50
C SER A 444 -56.22 -7.84 -2.31
N THR A 445 -55.91 -8.33 -3.50
CA THR A 445 -56.87 -9.07 -4.32
C THR A 445 -57.03 -10.52 -3.90
N ASP A 446 -56.12 -11.02 -3.06
CA ASP A 446 -56.18 -12.35 -2.45
C ASP A 446 -56.79 -12.27 -1.05
N LEU A 447 -57.82 -13.08 -0.81
CA LEU A 447 -58.55 -13.11 0.47
C LEU A 447 -57.73 -13.77 1.57
N ASP A 448 -56.89 -14.75 1.25
CA ASP A 448 -56.06 -15.45 2.24
C ASP A 448 -55.00 -14.49 2.80
N ASN A 449 -54.41 -13.66 1.93
CA ASN A 449 -53.51 -12.58 2.34
C ASN A 449 -54.22 -11.57 3.26
N LEU A 450 -55.49 -11.24 3.00
CA LEU A 450 -56.24 -10.33 3.88
C LEU A 450 -56.52 -10.94 5.25
N GLU A 451 -56.74 -12.25 5.34
CA GLU A 451 -56.86 -12.93 6.63
C GLU A 451 -55.53 -12.89 7.39
N GLU A 452 -54.41 -13.17 6.72
CA GLU A 452 -53.07 -13.06 7.31
C GLU A 452 -52.77 -11.64 7.83
N ILE A 453 -53.00 -10.61 7.00
CA ILE A 453 -52.83 -9.21 7.38
C ILE A 453 -53.72 -8.85 8.58
N SER A 454 -54.97 -9.36 8.60
CA SER A 454 -55.88 -9.13 9.71
C SER A 454 -55.37 -9.72 11.01
N ASP A 455 -54.76 -10.90 10.97
CA ASP A 455 -54.26 -11.58 12.17
C ASP A 455 -52.97 -10.94 12.68
N ILE A 456 -52.07 -10.51 11.78
CA ILE A 456 -50.90 -9.71 12.13
C ILE A 456 -51.33 -8.39 12.79
N LEU A 457 -52.30 -7.67 12.21
CA LEU A 457 -52.80 -6.41 12.79
C LEU A 457 -53.31 -6.59 14.22
N LYS A 458 -54.05 -7.68 14.48
CA LYS A 458 -54.51 -8.01 15.84
C LYS A 458 -53.37 -8.37 16.77
N SER A 459 -52.34 -9.09 16.29
CA SER A 459 -51.19 -9.48 17.12
C SER A 459 -50.38 -8.28 17.57
N ILE A 460 -50.23 -7.26 16.72
CA ILE A 460 -49.62 -5.97 17.08
C ILE A 460 -50.57 -5.02 17.83
N GLY A 461 -51.79 -5.49 18.14
CA GLY A 461 -52.78 -4.81 18.99
C GLY A 461 -53.56 -3.70 18.29
N TYR A 462 -53.86 -3.85 17.01
CA TYR A 462 -54.80 -3.00 16.29
C TYR A 462 -55.98 -3.83 15.78
N GLU A 463 -57.19 -3.29 15.89
CA GLU A 463 -58.39 -3.99 15.44
C GLU A 463 -58.74 -3.58 14.01
N PRO A 464 -58.55 -4.46 13.00
CA PRO A 464 -58.86 -4.13 11.62
C PRO A 464 -60.37 -4.21 11.34
N SER A 465 -60.84 -3.35 10.46
CA SER A 465 -62.22 -3.35 9.95
C SER A 465 -62.22 -3.55 8.43
N LYS A 466 -63.15 -4.36 7.91
CA LYS A 466 -63.33 -4.49 6.44
C LYS A 466 -63.93 -3.21 5.88
N ARG A 467 -63.25 -2.59 4.91
CA ARG A 467 -63.71 -1.38 4.21
C ARG A 467 -64.38 -1.72 2.90
N THR A 468 -63.78 -2.65 2.18
CA THR A 468 -64.32 -3.28 0.98
C THR A 468 -64.01 -4.79 1.05
N PRO A 469 -64.52 -5.63 0.12
CA PRO A 469 -64.14 -7.03 0.07
C PRO A 469 -62.63 -7.29 0.00
N ASN A 470 -61.88 -6.33 -0.56
CA ASN A 470 -60.45 -6.45 -0.86
C ASN A 470 -59.58 -5.48 -0.04
N GLN A 471 -60.11 -4.88 1.02
CA GLN A 471 -59.42 -3.84 1.78
C GLN A 471 -59.76 -3.85 3.26
N LEU A 472 -58.71 -3.81 4.08
CA LEU A 472 -58.78 -3.62 5.53
C LEU A 472 -58.40 -2.18 5.90
N GLY A 473 -59.04 -1.66 6.94
CA GLY A 473 -58.79 -0.33 7.50
C GLY A 473 -58.64 -0.37 9.01
N VAL A 474 -57.64 0.32 9.53
CA VAL A 474 -57.36 0.53 10.95
C VAL A 474 -57.50 2.02 11.27
N PHE A 475 -58.40 2.35 12.20
CA PHE A 475 -58.61 3.72 12.67
C PHE A 475 -57.78 3.98 13.92
N ASN A 476 -56.53 4.40 13.74
CA ASN A 476 -55.67 4.76 14.85
C ASN A 476 -54.70 5.87 14.44
N LYS A 477 -54.73 6.97 15.19
CA LYS A 477 -53.97 8.18 14.88
C LYS A 477 -52.47 8.03 15.14
N GLN A 478 -52.08 7.25 16.14
CA GLN A 478 -50.67 6.98 16.44
C GLN A 478 -50.03 6.17 15.31
N LEU A 479 -50.71 5.10 14.89
CA LEU A 479 -50.26 4.25 13.78
C LEU A 479 -50.18 5.03 12.47
N GLU A 480 -51.24 5.76 12.11
CA GLU A 480 -51.29 6.55 10.87
C GLU A 480 -50.14 7.57 10.80
N LYS A 481 -49.93 8.37 11.85
CA LYS A 481 -48.81 9.33 11.92
C LYS A 481 -47.45 8.67 11.88
N TYR A 482 -47.30 7.52 12.55
CA TYR A 482 -46.04 6.77 12.50
C TYR A 482 -45.77 6.26 11.09
N LEU A 483 -46.80 5.79 10.39
CA LEU A 483 -46.70 5.24 9.04
C LEU A 483 -46.55 6.31 7.94
N GLU A 484 -47.02 7.54 8.19
CA GLU A 484 -46.83 8.69 7.29
C GLU A 484 -45.34 8.95 7.00
N ARG A 485 -44.47 8.68 7.97
CA ARG A 485 -43.02 8.92 7.85
C ARG A 485 -42.36 8.08 6.75
N PHE A 486 -42.93 6.93 6.37
CA PHE A 486 -42.37 6.03 5.37
C PHE A 486 -42.65 6.46 3.93
N GLY A 487 -43.27 7.63 3.74
CA GLY A 487 -43.50 8.22 2.42
C GLY A 487 -44.69 7.62 1.66
N LYS A 488 -44.95 8.21 0.48
CA LYS A 488 -45.98 7.77 -0.47
C LYS A 488 -45.37 6.87 -1.53
N SER A 489 -46.18 6.31 -2.42
CA SER A 489 -45.77 5.34 -3.45
C SER A 489 -44.40 5.60 -4.13
N ARG A 490 -44.10 6.85 -4.55
CA ARG A 490 -42.83 7.20 -5.23
C ARG A 490 -41.66 7.52 -4.28
N ASP A 491 -41.96 7.82 -3.03
CA ASP A 491 -41.00 8.28 -2.02
C ASP A 491 -40.86 7.25 -0.87
N ARG A 492 -41.35 6.02 -1.07
CA ARG A 492 -41.26 4.96 -0.05
C ARG A 492 -39.82 4.57 0.21
N TYR A 493 -39.50 4.24 1.45
CA TYR A 493 -38.18 3.77 1.86
C TYR A 493 -38.25 2.90 3.13
N ILE A 494 -37.17 2.16 3.40
CA ILE A 494 -36.98 1.41 4.65
C ILE A 494 -36.00 2.21 5.53
N PRO A 495 -36.39 2.61 6.75
CA PRO A 495 -35.53 3.37 7.65
C PRO A 495 -34.24 2.62 8.04
N GLU A 496 -33.18 3.38 8.32
CA GLU A 496 -31.86 2.86 8.66
C GLU A 496 -31.89 1.94 9.89
N GLU A 497 -32.68 2.28 10.91
CA GLU A 497 -32.84 1.47 12.12
C GLU A 497 -33.43 0.08 11.84
N ILE A 498 -34.19 -0.07 10.74
CA ILE A 498 -34.75 -1.36 10.30
C ILE A 498 -33.77 -2.08 9.40
N LYS A 499 -33.15 -1.38 8.44
CA LYS A 499 -32.14 -1.97 7.54
C LYS A 499 -30.93 -2.52 8.30
N ASN A 500 -30.71 -2.07 9.53
CA ASN A 500 -29.62 -2.50 10.37
C ASN A 500 -29.97 -3.58 11.41
N LEU A 501 -31.12 -4.26 11.28
CA LEU A 501 -31.47 -5.42 12.12
C LEU A 501 -30.75 -6.71 11.69
N GLU A 502 -30.57 -7.65 12.61
CA GLU A 502 -29.95 -8.95 12.31
C GLU A 502 -30.58 -9.65 11.06
N PRO A 503 -29.83 -10.45 10.28
CA PRO A 503 -30.31 -10.95 8.99
C PRO A 503 -31.61 -11.77 9.07
N ARG A 504 -31.84 -12.45 10.20
CA ARG A 504 -33.09 -13.19 10.47
C ARG A 504 -34.32 -12.27 10.48
N LEU A 505 -34.22 -11.10 11.11
CA LEU A 505 -35.30 -10.11 11.16
C LEU A 505 -35.50 -9.44 9.79
N LEU A 506 -34.40 -9.12 9.10
CA LEU A 506 -34.47 -8.59 7.72
C LEU A 506 -35.13 -9.57 6.75
N GLU A 507 -34.92 -10.87 6.95
CA GLU A 507 -35.53 -11.91 6.12
C GLU A 507 -37.06 -11.95 6.30
N ILE A 508 -37.56 -11.79 7.53
CA ILE A 508 -39.01 -11.66 7.80
C ILE A 508 -39.60 -10.47 7.04
N LEU A 509 -38.94 -9.31 7.08
CA LEU A 509 -39.39 -8.12 6.35
C LEU A 509 -39.37 -8.36 4.83
N LEU A 510 -38.30 -8.97 4.32
CA LEU A 510 -38.13 -9.26 2.90
C LEU A 510 -39.21 -10.25 2.40
N GLU A 511 -39.53 -11.28 3.17
CA GLU A 511 -40.58 -12.24 2.85
C GLU A 511 -41.96 -11.57 2.76
N ALA A 512 -42.28 -10.69 3.72
CA ALA A 512 -43.53 -9.95 3.72
C ALA A 512 -43.64 -8.96 2.53
N LEU A 513 -42.56 -8.24 2.21
CA LEU A 513 -42.49 -7.38 1.01
C LEU A 513 -42.74 -8.18 -0.27
N LEU A 514 -42.18 -9.40 -0.36
CA LEU A 514 -42.35 -10.30 -1.49
C LEU A 514 -43.73 -10.98 -1.52
N ALA A 515 -44.45 -11.04 -0.40
CA ALA A 515 -45.81 -11.56 -0.35
C ALA A 515 -46.83 -10.56 -0.91
N GLY A 516 -46.58 -9.26 -0.71
CA GLY A 516 -47.40 -8.18 -1.28
C GLY A 516 -47.12 -7.93 -2.75
N ASP A 517 -45.97 -7.33 -3.06
CA ASP A 517 -45.63 -6.88 -4.43
C ASP A 517 -44.72 -7.86 -5.19
N GLY A 518 -44.47 -9.04 -4.62
CA GLY A 518 -43.50 -9.99 -5.15
C GLY A 518 -44.09 -11.01 -6.12
N THR A 519 -43.24 -11.50 -7.02
CA THR A 519 -43.52 -12.69 -7.85
C THR A 519 -42.45 -13.74 -7.61
N LYS A 520 -42.85 -14.96 -7.25
CA LYS A 520 -41.95 -16.10 -7.02
C LYS A 520 -42.00 -17.10 -8.19
N GLY A 521 -40.85 -17.59 -8.62
CA GLY A 521 -40.74 -18.68 -9.58
C GLY A 521 -40.42 -20.01 -8.89
N GLU A 522 -41.40 -20.91 -8.75
CA GLU A 522 -41.25 -22.17 -8.00
C GLU A 522 -40.13 -23.11 -8.52
N LYS A 523 -39.83 -23.10 -9.83
CA LYS A 523 -38.84 -24.00 -10.43
C LYS A 523 -37.39 -23.50 -10.32
N ASP A 524 -37.20 -22.19 -10.24
CA ASP A 524 -35.90 -21.57 -10.52
C ASP A 524 -35.34 -20.78 -9.31
N LYS A 525 -35.97 -20.90 -8.13
CA LYS A 525 -35.52 -20.29 -6.85
C LYS A 525 -35.17 -18.79 -6.98
N TRP A 526 -36.04 -18.05 -7.67
CA TRP A 526 -35.94 -16.59 -7.79
C TRP A 526 -37.24 -15.92 -7.38
N SER A 527 -37.07 -14.70 -6.86
CA SER A 527 -38.14 -13.79 -6.51
C SER A 527 -37.92 -12.46 -7.23
N ARG A 528 -38.99 -11.73 -7.46
CA ARG A 528 -38.97 -10.39 -8.06
C ARG A 528 -39.79 -9.45 -7.20
N PHE A 529 -39.31 -8.24 -7.00
CA PHE A 529 -40.03 -7.13 -6.38
C PHE A 529 -40.05 -5.94 -7.34
N ASP A 530 -41.23 -5.42 -7.65
CA ASP A 530 -41.41 -4.28 -8.56
C ASP A 530 -41.90 -3.06 -7.76
N THR A 531 -41.29 -1.89 -7.94
CA THR A 531 -41.70 -0.65 -7.27
C THR A 531 -41.45 0.58 -8.12
N VAL A 532 -42.21 1.65 -7.89
CA VAL A 532 -41.97 2.96 -8.52
C VAL A 532 -41.06 3.87 -7.68
N SER A 533 -40.70 3.47 -6.45
CA SER A 533 -39.72 4.18 -5.63
C SER A 533 -38.31 3.63 -5.86
N LYS A 534 -37.39 4.49 -6.32
CA LYS A 534 -35.97 4.12 -6.46
C LYS A 534 -35.34 3.79 -5.11
N GLN A 535 -35.67 4.56 -4.08
CA GLN A 535 -35.12 4.38 -2.75
C GLN A 535 -35.56 3.04 -2.15
N LEU A 536 -36.85 2.69 -2.26
CA LEU A 536 -37.34 1.39 -1.83
C LEU A 536 -36.66 0.25 -2.59
N ALA A 537 -36.46 0.38 -3.91
CA ALA A 537 -35.74 -0.64 -4.68
C ALA A 537 -34.30 -0.84 -4.17
N ASP A 538 -33.61 0.24 -3.82
CA ASP A 538 -32.26 0.21 -3.26
C ASP A 538 -32.23 -0.41 -1.86
N ASP A 539 -33.20 -0.06 -1.02
CA ASP A 539 -33.34 -0.60 0.33
C ASP A 539 -33.66 -2.11 0.30
N VAL A 540 -34.54 -2.55 -0.61
CA VAL A 540 -34.84 -3.97 -0.83
C VAL A 540 -33.61 -4.73 -1.32
N GLN A 541 -32.81 -4.14 -2.22
CA GLN A 541 -31.53 -4.73 -2.62
C GLN A 541 -30.58 -4.84 -1.43
N GLU A 542 -30.44 -3.79 -0.61
CA GLU A 542 -29.57 -3.80 0.57
C GLU A 542 -29.93 -4.92 1.55
N ILE A 543 -31.19 -5.03 1.95
CA ILE A 543 -31.62 -6.08 2.90
C ILE A 543 -31.48 -7.48 2.31
N ALA A 544 -31.77 -7.65 1.01
CA ALA A 544 -31.61 -8.94 0.34
C ALA A 544 -30.13 -9.39 0.34
N LEU A 545 -29.20 -8.47 0.07
CA LEU A 545 -27.77 -8.74 0.15
C LEU A 545 -27.35 -9.12 1.57
N LYS A 546 -27.83 -8.40 2.59
CA LYS A 546 -27.58 -8.67 4.03
C LYS A 546 -28.13 -10.02 4.50
N CYS A 547 -29.23 -10.50 3.90
CA CYS A 547 -29.76 -11.86 4.12
C CYS A 547 -29.00 -12.94 3.33
N GLY A 548 -28.04 -12.55 2.48
CA GLY A 548 -27.26 -13.48 1.67
C GLY A 548 -27.88 -13.81 0.30
N TYR A 549 -28.97 -13.15 -0.09
CA TYR A 549 -29.53 -13.27 -1.44
C TYR A 549 -28.81 -12.35 -2.41
N SER A 550 -28.55 -12.80 -3.63
CA SER A 550 -28.14 -11.88 -4.69
C SER A 550 -29.35 -11.06 -5.14
N ALA A 551 -29.15 -9.76 -5.38
CA ALA A 551 -30.22 -8.87 -5.78
C ALA A 551 -29.74 -7.88 -6.83
N ASN A 552 -30.36 -7.86 -8.02
CA ASN A 552 -30.02 -6.94 -9.11
C ASN A 552 -31.19 -6.02 -9.45
N ILE A 553 -30.92 -4.73 -9.62
CA ILE A 553 -31.92 -3.73 -9.99
C ILE A 553 -31.88 -3.48 -11.50
N SER A 554 -33.05 -3.42 -12.13
CA SER A 554 -33.24 -2.99 -13.52
C SER A 554 -34.39 -1.99 -13.62
N GLY A 555 -34.25 -0.96 -14.44
CA GLY A 555 -35.32 0.00 -14.73
C GLY A 555 -36.12 -0.42 -15.97
N TYR A 556 -37.42 -0.17 -15.98
CA TYR A 556 -38.27 -0.35 -17.17
C TYR A 556 -39.35 0.73 -17.27
N ASP A 557 -39.84 0.96 -18.50
CA ASP A 557 -40.89 1.93 -18.73
C ASP A 557 -42.25 1.36 -18.32
N ALA A 558 -42.88 1.96 -17.33
CA ALA A 558 -44.20 1.59 -16.84
C ALA A 558 -45.26 2.41 -17.59
N THR A 559 -45.62 1.99 -18.80
CA THR A 559 -46.69 2.63 -19.59
C THR A 559 -48.03 2.47 -18.86
N GLY A 560 -48.46 3.51 -18.14
CA GLY A 560 -49.72 3.52 -17.38
C GLY A 560 -49.71 4.37 -16.10
N TYR A 561 -48.54 4.74 -15.58
CA TYR A 561 -48.41 5.51 -14.32
C TYR A 561 -47.48 6.73 -14.44
N GLY A 562 -47.93 7.81 -15.10
CA GLY A 562 -47.24 9.11 -15.14
C GLY A 562 -45.82 9.04 -15.72
N ASP A 563 -44.86 9.79 -15.15
CA ASP A 563 -43.47 10.03 -15.62
C ASP A 563 -42.62 8.76 -15.90
N GLY A 564 -43.18 7.57 -15.69
CA GLY A 564 -42.98 6.47 -16.63
C GLY A 564 -41.88 5.46 -16.31
N LYS A 565 -41.18 5.55 -15.16
CA LYS A 565 -40.13 4.59 -14.78
C LYS A 565 -40.49 3.78 -13.54
N ALA A 566 -40.29 2.47 -13.61
CA ALA A 566 -40.38 1.55 -12.48
C ALA A 566 -39.08 0.75 -12.34
N TYR A 567 -38.85 0.24 -11.14
CA TYR A 567 -37.64 -0.48 -10.75
C TYR A 567 -38.00 -1.91 -10.35
N ARG A 568 -37.20 -2.83 -10.88
CA ARG A 568 -37.35 -4.27 -10.65
C ARG A 568 -36.13 -4.80 -9.94
N VAL A 569 -36.33 -5.33 -8.73
CA VAL A 569 -35.32 -6.04 -7.96
C VAL A 569 -35.49 -7.54 -8.23
N ASN A 570 -34.50 -8.16 -8.87
CA ASN A 570 -34.48 -9.61 -9.11
C ASN A 570 -33.60 -10.27 -8.04
N ILE A 571 -34.19 -11.13 -7.22
CA ILE A 571 -33.58 -11.74 -6.04
C ILE A 571 -33.40 -13.25 -6.29
N CYS A 572 -32.21 -13.79 -5.98
CA CYS A 572 -31.90 -15.21 -6.16
C CYS A 572 -31.04 -15.75 -5.01
N GLU A 573 -31.25 -17.02 -4.63
CA GLU A 573 -30.45 -17.74 -3.62
C GLU A 573 -28.95 -17.87 -3.97
N THR A 574 -28.60 -17.78 -5.25
CA THR A 574 -27.20 -17.94 -5.70
C THR A 574 -26.36 -16.72 -5.33
N ARG A 575 -25.28 -16.92 -4.58
CA ARG A 575 -24.40 -15.85 -4.10
C ARG A 575 -23.22 -15.51 -5.01
N THR A 576 -23.01 -16.29 -6.06
CA THR A 576 -21.89 -16.12 -6.98
C THR A 576 -22.36 -15.87 -8.42
N ALA A 577 -21.50 -15.23 -9.20
CA ALA A 577 -21.68 -15.02 -10.63
C ALA A 577 -20.45 -15.54 -11.37
N GLY A 578 -20.62 -16.66 -12.09
CA GLY A 578 -19.60 -17.15 -13.03
C GLY A 578 -19.62 -16.35 -14.33
N VAL A 579 -18.46 -15.95 -14.83
CA VAL A 579 -18.30 -15.16 -16.05
C VAL A 579 -17.45 -15.88 -17.08
N ASN A 580 -17.58 -15.54 -18.36
CA ASN A 580 -16.78 -16.08 -19.48
C ASN A 580 -16.80 -17.61 -19.64
N ARG A 581 -17.91 -18.25 -19.27
CA ARG A 581 -18.08 -19.71 -19.44
C ARG A 581 -18.18 -20.13 -20.89
N ASP A 582 -19.03 -19.43 -21.63
CA ASP A 582 -19.41 -19.77 -23.00
C ASP A 582 -18.90 -18.74 -24.02
N ASP A 583 -18.84 -17.47 -23.64
CA ASP A 583 -18.35 -16.34 -24.44
C ASP A 583 -17.53 -15.39 -23.55
N ASP A 584 -16.43 -14.84 -24.07
CA ASP A 584 -15.72 -13.72 -23.44
C ASP A 584 -16.63 -12.48 -23.42
N LYS A 585 -16.99 -12.03 -22.21
CA LYS A 585 -17.74 -10.79 -21.96
C LYS A 585 -16.86 -9.75 -21.24
N SER A 586 -15.55 -9.95 -21.23
CA SER A 586 -14.55 -9.01 -20.74
C SER A 586 -14.01 -8.18 -21.92
N TYR A 587 -13.99 -6.87 -21.80
CA TYR A 587 -13.47 -5.99 -22.86
C TYR A 587 -12.77 -4.76 -22.28
N TRP A 588 -11.99 -4.08 -23.12
CA TRP A 588 -11.37 -2.80 -22.78
C TRP A 588 -12.24 -1.67 -23.33
N GLU A 589 -12.46 -0.64 -22.53
CA GLU A 589 -13.18 0.58 -22.92
C GLU A 589 -12.28 1.78 -22.63
N GLU A 590 -12.13 2.70 -23.59
CA GLU A 590 -11.43 3.95 -23.33
C GLU A 590 -12.28 4.83 -22.40
N TYR A 591 -11.63 5.37 -21.38
CA TYR A 591 -12.25 6.21 -20.37
C TYR A 591 -11.44 7.49 -20.18
N ASP A 592 -12.14 8.60 -20.01
CA ASP A 592 -11.56 9.90 -19.71
C ASP A 592 -12.46 10.58 -18.68
N GLY A 593 -12.00 10.65 -17.43
CA GLY A 593 -12.74 11.22 -16.32
C GLY A 593 -12.17 10.79 -14.97
N LYS A 594 -12.90 11.08 -13.88
CA LYS A 594 -12.46 10.74 -12.53
C LYS A 594 -12.63 9.26 -12.21
N VAL A 595 -11.72 8.72 -11.41
CA VAL A 595 -11.82 7.38 -10.85
C VAL A 595 -11.75 7.45 -9.32
N TYR A 596 -12.39 6.49 -8.66
CA TYR A 596 -12.60 6.51 -7.22
C TYR A 596 -12.25 5.18 -6.53
N CYS A 597 -11.85 5.23 -5.26
CA CYS A 597 -11.73 4.05 -4.41
C CYS A 597 -11.80 4.45 -2.93
N CYS A 598 -11.86 3.48 -2.03
CA CYS A 598 -11.49 3.66 -0.62
C CYS A 598 -10.66 2.48 -0.11
N SER A 599 -9.88 2.70 0.95
CA SER A 599 -9.18 1.64 1.67
C SER A 599 -9.97 1.26 2.91
N VAL A 600 -10.01 -0.04 3.21
CA VAL A 600 -10.64 -0.61 4.41
C VAL A 600 -9.73 -1.71 4.97
N PRO A 601 -9.74 -1.94 6.30
CA PRO A 601 -8.85 -2.91 6.96
C PRO A 601 -8.76 -4.30 6.31
N ASN A 602 -9.87 -4.87 5.83
CA ASN A 602 -9.91 -6.21 5.24
C ASN A 602 -9.76 -6.24 3.71
N GLU A 603 -9.43 -5.10 3.08
CA GLU A 603 -9.15 -4.99 1.64
C GLU A 603 -10.31 -5.34 0.69
N THR A 604 -11.56 -5.46 1.17
CA THR A 604 -12.72 -5.80 0.31
C THR A 604 -13.81 -4.75 0.36
N LEU A 605 -14.47 -4.51 -0.77
CA LEU A 605 -15.52 -3.49 -0.89
C LEU A 605 -16.76 -4.08 -1.58
N LEU A 606 -17.94 -3.86 -1.01
CA LEU A 606 -19.19 -4.13 -1.71
C LEU A 606 -19.59 -2.90 -2.54
N VAL A 607 -19.47 -3.05 -3.85
CA VAL A 607 -19.78 -2.02 -4.83
C VAL A 607 -20.89 -2.49 -5.76
N ARG A 608 -21.52 -1.57 -6.48
CA ARG A 608 -22.42 -1.89 -7.58
C ARG A 608 -22.22 -0.94 -8.74
N ARG A 609 -22.51 -1.43 -9.93
CA ARG A 609 -22.63 -0.60 -11.13
C ARG A 609 -23.88 -1.01 -11.90
N ASN A 610 -24.65 -0.04 -12.40
CA ASN A 610 -25.93 -0.30 -13.08
C ASN A 610 -26.88 -1.22 -12.28
N GLY A 611 -26.90 -1.08 -10.95
CA GLY A 611 -27.75 -1.89 -10.07
C GLY A 611 -27.29 -3.33 -9.84
N LYS A 612 -26.07 -3.72 -10.24
CA LYS A 612 -25.52 -5.07 -10.09
C LYS A 612 -24.40 -5.10 -9.04
N PRO A 613 -24.63 -5.64 -7.83
CA PRO A 613 -23.66 -5.66 -6.74
C PRO A 613 -22.59 -6.74 -6.91
N PHE A 614 -21.39 -6.47 -6.42
CA PHE A 614 -20.32 -7.45 -6.26
C PHE A 614 -19.29 -7.01 -5.22
N PHE A 615 -18.61 -7.98 -4.61
CA PHE A 615 -17.44 -7.72 -3.78
C PHE A 615 -16.19 -7.60 -4.67
N SER A 616 -15.45 -6.51 -4.50
CA SER A 616 -14.16 -6.24 -5.16
C SER A 616 -13.05 -6.12 -4.12
N GLY A 617 -11.80 -6.08 -4.57
CA GLY A 617 -10.67 -5.68 -3.72
C GLY A 617 -10.52 -4.15 -3.62
N ASN A 618 -9.65 -3.72 -2.70
CA ASN A 618 -9.17 -2.35 -2.63
C ASN A 618 -7.89 -2.15 -3.45
N SER A 619 -7.50 -0.88 -3.57
CA SER A 619 -6.37 -0.45 -4.36
C SER A 619 -5.07 -0.34 -3.58
N LYS A 620 -3.94 -0.65 -4.23
CA LYS A 620 -2.58 -0.59 -3.67
C LYS A 620 -1.62 0.23 -4.56
N VAL A 621 -0.48 0.65 -4.00
CA VAL A 621 0.55 1.47 -4.68
C VAL A 621 1.55 0.63 -5.45
N HIS A 622 2.11 1.24 -6.48
CA HIS A 622 2.24 0.70 -7.84
C HIS A 622 3.61 0.97 -8.50
N ASP A 623 4.63 1.41 -7.75
CA ASP A 623 5.93 1.80 -8.31
C ASP A 623 6.85 0.58 -8.56
N SER A 624 7.08 -0.30 -7.58
CA SER A 624 7.76 -1.58 -7.83
C SER A 624 6.98 -2.46 -8.82
N TYR A 625 5.65 -2.39 -8.80
CA TYR A 625 4.81 -3.11 -9.76
C TYR A 625 4.97 -2.58 -11.20
N ASN A 626 5.05 -1.25 -11.38
CA ASN A 626 5.35 -0.67 -12.70
C ASN A 626 6.69 -1.17 -13.24
N ILE A 627 7.71 -1.30 -12.39
CA ILE A 627 9.02 -1.78 -12.79
C ILE A 627 8.96 -3.28 -13.12
N TYR A 628 8.29 -4.08 -12.30
CA TYR A 628 8.07 -5.49 -12.59
C TYR A 628 7.38 -5.71 -13.94
N GLU A 629 6.27 -5.02 -14.18
CA GLU A 629 5.54 -5.15 -15.45
C GLU A 629 6.34 -4.60 -16.63
N ALA A 630 7.17 -3.57 -16.42
CA ALA A 630 8.11 -3.11 -17.43
C ALA A 630 9.21 -4.15 -17.72
N CYS A 631 9.72 -4.88 -16.73
CA CYS A 631 10.64 -5.98 -16.99
C CYS A 631 9.92 -7.09 -17.78
N LYS A 632 8.76 -7.53 -17.30
CA LYS A 632 7.95 -8.59 -17.92
C LYS A 632 7.51 -8.29 -19.36
N TYR A 633 6.95 -7.11 -19.62
CA TYR A 633 6.44 -6.75 -20.94
C TYR A 633 7.47 -6.09 -21.83
N TRP A 634 8.38 -5.32 -21.26
CA TRP A 634 9.34 -4.54 -22.03
C TRP A 634 10.72 -5.17 -22.13
N TRP A 635 10.94 -6.31 -21.46
CA TRP A 635 12.24 -6.96 -21.38
C TRP A 635 13.33 -6.07 -20.79
N LEU A 636 12.91 -5.02 -20.06
CA LEU A 636 13.81 -4.29 -19.19
C LEU A 636 14.35 -5.23 -18.11
N ARG A 637 15.43 -4.81 -17.48
CA ARG A 637 16.06 -5.56 -16.40
C ARG A 637 16.21 -4.63 -15.21
N SER A 638 15.86 -5.11 -14.01
CA SER A 638 15.90 -4.26 -12.81
C SER A 638 16.26 -5.04 -11.56
N ILE A 639 16.95 -4.36 -10.64
CA ILE A 639 17.11 -4.76 -9.25
C ILE A 639 16.41 -3.72 -8.39
N ASP A 640 15.47 -4.16 -7.54
CA ASP A 640 14.83 -3.35 -6.53
C ASP A 640 15.53 -3.58 -5.18
N CYS A 641 16.19 -2.55 -4.68
CA CYS A 641 17.04 -2.61 -3.50
C CYS A 641 16.26 -2.15 -2.28
N MET A 642 15.76 -3.09 -1.47
CA MET A 642 14.99 -2.84 -0.26
C MET A 642 15.93 -2.44 0.88
N GLN A 643 16.21 -1.16 0.98
CA GLN A 643 17.26 -0.64 1.84
C GLN A 643 16.82 -0.45 3.30
N GLY A 644 17.67 -0.88 4.23
CA GLY A 644 17.57 -0.55 5.65
C GLY A 644 17.81 0.93 5.93
N VAL A 645 17.62 1.37 7.17
CA VAL A 645 17.88 2.78 7.53
C VAL A 645 19.39 3.06 7.44
N ILE A 646 19.77 4.00 6.57
CA ILE A 646 21.17 4.42 6.45
C ILE A 646 21.60 5.31 7.62
N PHE A 647 22.83 5.06 8.07
CA PHE A 647 23.57 5.88 9.00
C PHE A 647 25.00 6.12 8.51
N GLY A 648 25.61 7.20 8.97
CA GLY A 648 27.00 7.53 8.67
C GLY A 648 27.18 8.59 7.59
N VAL A 649 28.33 9.23 7.55
CA VAL A 649 28.63 10.29 6.56
C VAL A 649 30.03 10.15 5.97
N HIS A 650 30.66 9.02 6.26
CA HIS A 650 32.01 8.71 5.88
C HIS A 650 31.99 7.68 4.74
N THR A 651 32.75 8.00 3.69
CA THR A 651 33.36 7.02 2.79
C THR A 651 34.81 7.44 2.54
N GLU A 652 35.64 6.55 1.99
CA GLU A 652 37.03 6.88 1.65
C GLU A 652 37.13 8.12 0.75
N GLU A 653 36.23 8.27 -0.23
CA GLU A 653 36.21 9.39 -1.17
C GLU A 653 35.71 10.69 -0.50
N LEU A 654 34.65 10.60 0.30
CA LEU A 654 34.08 11.75 1.01
C LEU A 654 35.06 12.35 2.04
N ALA A 655 35.97 11.52 2.57
CA ALA A 655 36.93 11.93 3.57
C ALA A 655 38.11 12.73 3.00
N GLN A 656 38.38 12.67 1.69
CA GLN A 656 39.57 13.27 1.09
C GLN A 656 39.56 14.81 1.10
N ASP A 657 38.39 15.44 0.98
CA ASP A 657 38.27 16.90 0.97
C ASP A 657 36.92 17.34 1.55
N PRO A 658 36.87 18.35 2.45
CA PRO A 658 35.61 18.89 2.98
C PRO A 658 34.59 19.33 1.93
N ARG A 659 35.01 19.72 0.71
CA ARG A 659 34.15 20.06 -0.42
C ARG A 659 33.42 18.84 -0.99
N LEU A 660 33.96 17.64 -0.81
CA LEU A 660 33.39 16.39 -1.30
C LEU A 660 32.32 15.81 -0.38
N ARG A 661 32.20 16.28 0.86
CA ARG A 661 31.28 15.73 1.86
C ARG A 661 29.84 15.61 1.33
N THR A 662 29.16 14.55 1.74
CA THR A 662 27.73 14.38 1.50
C THR A 662 26.91 15.12 2.56
N ARG A 663 25.60 15.20 2.32
CA ARG A 663 24.68 15.85 3.26
C ARG A 663 24.42 14.99 4.49
N LEU A 664 24.15 15.65 5.62
CA LEU A 664 23.70 15.03 6.86
C LEU A 664 22.47 15.75 7.36
N ASP A 665 21.31 15.13 7.13
CA ASP A 665 20.02 15.66 7.53
C ASP A 665 19.67 15.19 8.95
N VAL A 666 19.15 16.10 9.77
CA VAL A 666 18.74 15.83 11.16
C VAL A 666 17.36 16.40 11.49
N ASP A 667 16.73 17.05 10.52
CA ASP A 667 15.37 17.55 10.65
C ASP A 667 14.35 16.40 10.72
N GLU A 668 13.09 16.72 11.03
CA GLU A 668 12.02 15.73 11.10
C GLU A 668 11.63 15.11 9.74
N TRP A 669 11.89 15.79 8.62
CA TRP A 669 11.49 15.32 7.30
C TRP A 669 12.44 14.27 6.77
N PHE A 670 13.75 14.53 6.82
CA PHE A 670 14.74 13.69 6.15
C PHE A 670 15.77 13.07 7.08
N GLY A 671 15.86 13.51 8.34
CA GLY A 671 16.81 12.96 9.29
C GLY A 671 16.49 11.51 9.69
N THR A 672 17.48 10.63 9.59
CA THR A 672 17.39 9.24 10.05
C THR A 672 17.74 9.13 11.55
N VAL A 673 17.31 8.05 12.20
CA VAL A 673 17.37 7.93 13.66
C VAL A 673 18.78 8.01 14.25
N VAL A 674 19.76 7.28 13.69
CA VAL A 674 21.14 7.32 14.18
C VAL A 674 21.77 8.69 13.92
N ASN A 675 21.56 9.25 12.73
CA ASN A 675 22.06 10.57 12.35
C ASN A 675 21.51 11.68 13.25
N ARG A 676 20.23 11.58 13.62
CA ARG A 676 19.59 12.48 14.59
C ARG A 676 20.14 12.28 15.99
N PHE A 677 20.29 11.04 16.44
CA PHE A 677 20.80 10.76 17.79
C PHE A 677 22.23 11.26 17.99
N THR A 678 23.13 11.03 17.03
CA THR A 678 24.51 11.52 17.13
C THR A 678 24.58 13.04 17.14
N ALA A 679 23.78 13.72 16.31
CA ALA A 679 23.69 15.19 16.33
C ALA A 679 23.03 15.75 17.61
N GLN A 680 22.02 15.05 18.15
CA GLN A 680 21.39 15.40 19.43
C GLN A 680 22.38 15.28 20.59
N ALA A 681 23.09 14.14 20.68
CA ALA A 681 24.14 13.92 21.66
C ALA A 681 25.21 15.02 21.59
N ALA A 682 25.72 15.29 20.39
CA ALA A 682 26.78 16.28 20.19
C ALA A 682 26.34 17.70 20.59
N SER A 683 25.05 18.04 20.49
CA SER A 683 24.53 19.39 20.77
C SER A 683 23.83 19.55 22.13
N GLY A 684 23.86 18.51 22.96
CA GLY A 684 23.21 18.49 24.28
C GLY A 684 21.68 18.46 24.23
N VAL A 685 21.08 18.17 23.07
CA VAL A 685 19.64 17.91 22.95
C VAL A 685 19.39 16.46 23.38
N PRO A 686 18.39 16.18 24.23
CA PRO A 686 18.06 14.81 24.58
C PRO A 686 17.73 13.94 23.36
N LEU A 687 18.18 12.69 23.34
CA LEU A 687 17.91 11.74 22.26
C LEU A 687 16.42 11.44 22.18
N THR A 688 15.79 11.68 21.04
CA THR A 688 14.32 11.61 20.91
C THR A 688 13.82 10.22 20.53
N VAL A 689 13.43 9.41 21.52
CA VAL A 689 12.83 8.08 21.31
C VAL A 689 11.31 8.22 21.22
N TYR A 690 10.70 7.73 20.14
CA TYR A 690 9.24 7.81 19.95
C TYR A 690 8.51 6.60 20.52
N GLY A 691 7.37 6.82 21.19
CA GLY A 691 6.53 5.75 21.72
C GLY A 691 7.25 4.95 22.80
N LYS A 692 7.29 3.62 22.66
CA LYS A 692 8.06 2.73 23.56
C LYS A 692 9.52 2.54 23.16
N GLY A 693 9.92 2.90 21.95
CA GLY A 693 11.28 2.65 21.44
C GLY A 693 11.59 1.18 21.10
N GLU A 694 10.61 0.26 21.13
CA GLU A 694 10.84 -1.16 20.76
C GLU A 694 10.66 -1.45 19.26
N GLN A 695 10.46 -0.40 18.44
CA GLN A 695 10.41 -0.55 16.99
C GLN A 695 11.75 -1.12 16.52
N THR A 696 11.70 -2.15 15.68
CA THR A 696 12.91 -2.83 15.16
C THR A 696 13.02 -2.60 13.67
N ARG A 697 14.20 -2.21 13.18
CA ARG A 697 14.45 -1.96 11.75
C ARG A 697 15.78 -2.57 11.31
N GLY A 698 15.91 -2.84 10.02
CA GLY A 698 17.20 -3.07 9.38
C GLY A 698 17.95 -1.76 9.20
N PHE A 699 19.28 -1.81 9.30
CA PHE A 699 20.20 -0.69 9.18
C PHE A 699 21.39 -1.09 8.31
N ILE A 700 22.00 -0.12 7.65
CA ILE A 700 23.24 -0.31 6.90
C ILE A 700 24.09 0.97 6.96
N GLY A 701 25.41 0.82 7.10
CA GLY A 701 26.33 1.94 7.06
C GLY A 701 26.46 2.51 5.64
N LEU A 702 26.82 3.79 5.52
CA LEU A 702 26.96 4.45 4.21
C LEU A 702 27.98 3.72 3.30
N GLU A 703 29.16 3.35 3.82
CA GLU A 703 30.19 2.61 3.07
C GLU A 703 29.67 1.25 2.59
N ASP A 704 29.11 0.43 3.49
CA ASP A 704 28.49 -0.86 3.15
C ASP A 704 27.41 -0.70 2.06
N ALA A 705 26.63 0.38 2.14
CA ALA A 705 25.60 0.66 1.14
C ALA A 705 26.20 0.97 -0.24
N MET A 706 27.30 1.73 -0.31
CA MET A 706 28.01 1.98 -1.57
C MET A 706 28.63 0.68 -2.11
N GLN A 707 29.23 -0.13 -1.25
CA GLN A 707 29.80 -1.44 -1.59
C GLN A 707 28.76 -2.35 -2.27
N CYS A 708 27.58 -2.46 -1.66
CA CYS A 708 26.44 -3.19 -2.22
C CYS A 708 26.08 -2.66 -3.62
N MET A 709 25.94 -1.34 -3.78
CA MET A 709 25.50 -0.75 -5.04
C MET A 709 26.48 -1.02 -6.18
N VAL A 710 27.79 -0.94 -5.93
CA VAL A 710 28.81 -1.30 -6.92
C VAL A 710 28.64 -2.75 -7.37
N ARG A 711 28.43 -3.68 -6.43
CA ARG A 711 28.21 -5.11 -6.72
C ARG A 711 26.93 -5.37 -7.53
N LEU A 712 25.84 -4.68 -7.19
CA LEU A 712 24.56 -4.78 -7.92
C LEU A 712 24.69 -4.23 -9.36
N ILE A 713 25.39 -3.10 -9.53
CA ILE A 713 25.63 -2.49 -10.86
C ILE A 713 26.52 -3.39 -11.73
N SER A 714 27.52 -4.04 -11.12
CA SER A 714 28.46 -4.93 -11.81
C SER A 714 27.89 -6.32 -12.11
N SER A 715 26.73 -6.65 -11.54
CA SER A 715 26.05 -7.94 -11.70
C SER A 715 24.60 -7.76 -12.15
N PRO A 716 24.37 -7.12 -13.32
CA PRO A 716 23.03 -6.83 -13.80
C PRO A 716 22.21 -8.11 -14.05
N PRO A 717 20.89 -8.04 -13.86
CA PRO A 717 20.00 -9.18 -14.12
C PRO A 717 19.89 -9.48 -15.61
N GLU A 718 19.32 -10.64 -15.93
CA GLU A 718 19.01 -10.98 -17.32
C GLU A 718 17.88 -10.11 -17.88
N PRO A 719 17.76 -9.96 -19.21
CA PRO A 719 16.66 -9.26 -19.85
C PRO A 719 15.30 -9.83 -19.40
N GLY A 720 14.38 -8.95 -19.01
CA GLY A 720 13.06 -9.34 -18.50
C GLY A 720 13.00 -9.74 -17.02
N GLN A 721 14.15 -9.81 -16.34
CA GLN A 721 14.20 -10.12 -14.92
C GLN A 721 14.01 -8.85 -14.06
N TYR A 722 13.08 -8.95 -13.12
CA TYR A 722 12.94 -8.05 -11.99
C TYR A 722 13.42 -8.80 -10.74
N ASP A 723 14.49 -8.32 -10.14
CA ASP A 723 15.10 -8.91 -8.95
C ASP A 723 14.87 -8.02 -7.72
N VAL A 724 14.92 -8.62 -6.54
CA VAL A 724 14.75 -7.91 -5.25
C VAL A 724 15.82 -8.39 -4.29
N VAL A 725 16.48 -7.42 -3.63
CA VAL A 725 17.51 -7.65 -2.61
C VAL A 725 17.22 -6.84 -1.35
N ASN A 726 17.43 -7.45 -0.17
CA ASN A 726 17.32 -6.74 1.11
C ASN A 726 18.69 -6.20 1.50
N GLN A 727 18.87 -4.88 1.45
CA GLN A 727 20.14 -4.22 1.73
C GLN A 727 20.24 -3.81 3.20
N VAL A 728 20.82 -4.70 4.00
CA VAL A 728 20.90 -4.60 5.48
C VAL A 728 22.23 -5.19 5.97
N SER A 729 22.94 -4.50 6.87
CA SER A 729 24.13 -5.03 7.56
C SER A 729 23.93 -5.23 9.07
N GLY A 730 22.79 -4.80 9.62
CA GLY A 730 22.38 -5.11 10.99
C GLY A 730 20.91 -4.81 11.25
N VAL A 731 20.35 -5.40 12.30
CA VAL A 731 18.97 -5.14 12.75
C VAL A 731 19.04 -4.64 14.18
N TYR A 732 18.37 -3.53 14.48
CA TYR A 732 18.45 -2.88 15.80
C TYR A 732 17.09 -2.35 16.27
N LYS A 733 16.84 -2.35 17.59
CA LYS A 733 15.74 -1.60 18.20
C LYS A 733 16.13 -0.15 18.42
N ILE A 734 15.17 0.77 18.29
CA ILE A 734 15.42 2.21 18.45
C ILE A 734 15.98 2.57 19.84
N LYS A 735 15.44 1.98 20.91
CA LYS A 735 15.93 2.24 22.28
C LYS A 735 17.38 1.81 22.50
N GLU A 736 17.81 0.72 21.89
CA GLU A 736 19.18 0.20 21.99
C GLU A 736 20.17 1.08 21.21
N LEU A 737 19.74 1.65 20.09
CA LEU A 737 20.50 2.67 19.39
C LEU A 737 20.69 3.93 20.24
N ALA A 738 19.66 4.36 20.96
CA ALA A 738 19.76 5.51 21.86
C ALA A 738 20.75 5.25 23.00
N ASP A 739 20.70 4.07 23.62
CA ASP A 739 21.66 3.67 24.64
C ASP A 739 23.09 3.57 24.08
N THR A 740 23.27 2.96 22.89
CA THR A 740 24.59 2.83 22.23
C THR A 740 25.21 4.20 21.93
N VAL A 741 24.42 5.12 21.34
CA VAL A 741 24.90 6.49 21.06
C VAL A 741 25.23 7.23 22.35
N GLY A 742 24.36 7.12 23.37
CA GLY A 742 24.57 7.75 24.66
C GLY A 742 25.80 7.21 25.40
N GLU A 743 26.03 5.91 25.36
CA GLU A 743 27.20 5.25 25.94
C GLU A 743 28.49 5.76 25.31
N ILE A 744 28.60 5.72 23.98
CA ILE A 744 29.80 6.19 23.25
C ILE A 744 30.03 7.69 23.48
N ALA A 745 28.97 8.50 23.40
CA ALA A 745 29.04 9.94 23.62
C ALA A 745 29.49 10.31 25.05
N ASN A 746 28.96 9.61 26.07
CA ASN A 746 29.32 9.86 27.46
C ASN A 746 30.75 9.38 27.78
N THR A 747 31.14 8.21 27.27
CA THR A 747 32.42 7.56 27.63
C THR A 747 33.61 8.11 26.87
N LYS A 748 33.50 8.33 25.54
CA LYS A 748 34.60 8.81 24.71
C LYS A 748 34.67 10.34 24.58
N TYR A 749 33.53 11.02 24.68
CA TYR A 749 33.43 12.46 24.40
C TYR A 749 32.97 13.32 25.59
N ASP A 750 32.71 12.73 26.76
CA ASP A 750 32.25 13.40 27.99
C ASP A 750 31.02 14.30 27.77
N LEU A 751 30.11 13.88 26.89
CA LEU A 751 28.85 14.58 26.62
C LEU A 751 27.82 14.14 27.67
N ASP A 752 27.15 15.02 28.42
CA ASP A 752 26.08 14.63 29.39
C ASP A 752 24.77 14.28 28.65
N VAL A 753 24.76 13.15 27.93
CA VAL A 753 23.62 12.74 27.09
C VAL A 753 22.45 12.27 27.96
N LYS A 754 21.26 12.73 27.58
CA LYS A 754 19.97 12.32 28.14
C LYS A 754 19.13 11.70 27.04
N ILE A 755 18.29 10.73 27.38
CA ILE A 755 17.29 10.17 26.46
C ILE A 755 15.92 10.71 26.86
N GLN A 756 15.18 11.21 25.88
CA GLN A 756 13.83 11.74 26.04
C GLN A 756 12.84 10.90 25.24
N ARG A 757 11.87 10.32 25.94
CA ARG A 757 10.79 9.56 25.32
C ARG A 757 9.60 10.47 25.04
N LEU A 758 9.17 10.50 23.79
CA LEU A 758 8.08 11.34 23.29
C LEU A 758 6.86 10.47 22.96
N GLU A 759 5.67 11.07 22.99
CA GLU A 759 4.52 10.51 22.29
C GLU A 759 4.89 10.21 20.83
N ASN A 760 4.41 9.08 20.30
CA ASN A 760 4.78 8.70 18.94
C ASN A 760 4.01 9.57 17.93
N PRO A 761 4.67 10.45 17.15
CA PRO A 761 3.99 11.25 16.15
C PRO A 761 3.54 10.41 14.94
N ARG A 762 3.99 9.14 14.85
CA ARG A 762 3.71 8.21 13.76
C ARG A 762 2.66 7.18 14.16
N VAL A 763 1.95 6.64 13.17
CA VAL A 763 1.07 5.48 13.36
C VAL A 763 1.85 4.22 12.95
N GLU A 764 2.54 3.62 13.91
CA GLU A 764 3.31 2.38 13.73
C GLU A 764 3.25 1.48 14.97
N ALA A 765 3.56 0.20 14.81
CA ALA A 765 3.64 -0.72 15.93
C ALA A 765 4.89 -0.42 16.76
N ASP A 766 4.69 0.02 18.01
CA ASP A 766 5.77 0.28 18.97
C ASP A 766 6.60 -0.97 19.31
N LYS A 767 6.06 -2.17 19.08
CA LYS A 767 6.71 -3.47 19.26
C LYS A 767 6.15 -4.44 18.22
N HIS A 768 7.03 -5.13 17.49
CA HIS A 768 6.65 -6.17 16.54
C HIS A 768 7.81 -7.16 16.37
N PRO A 769 7.55 -8.43 16.02
CA PRO A 769 8.58 -9.33 15.53
C PRO A 769 9.24 -8.76 14.27
N PHE A 770 10.53 -9.04 14.06
CA PHE A 770 11.26 -8.59 12.88
C PHE A 770 12.39 -9.56 12.58
N GLU A 771 12.30 -10.21 11.42
CA GLU A 771 13.34 -11.07 10.87
C GLU A 771 13.57 -10.66 9.43
N ALA A 772 14.79 -10.21 9.12
CA ALA A 772 15.18 -9.82 7.78
C ALA A 772 15.99 -10.94 7.14
N ILE A 773 15.57 -11.40 5.96
CA ILE A 773 16.35 -12.37 5.16
C ILE A 773 17.16 -11.54 4.16
N SER A 774 18.49 -11.60 4.24
CA SER A 774 19.42 -10.89 3.34
C SER A 774 20.49 -11.87 2.88
N ARG A 775 20.08 -12.88 2.12
CA ARG A 775 20.93 -13.98 1.66
C ARG A 775 21.54 -13.69 0.30
N LYS A 776 20.85 -12.96 -0.58
CA LYS A 776 21.35 -12.69 -1.93
C LYS A 776 22.62 -11.87 -1.93
N LEU A 777 22.66 -10.77 -1.17
CA LEU A 777 23.84 -9.90 -1.11
C LEU A 777 25.13 -10.68 -0.78
N PRO A 778 25.22 -11.40 0.35
CA PRO A 778 26.43 -12.15 0.66
C PRO A 778 26.65 -13.31 -0.31
N ASN A 779 25.62 -14.10 -0.61
CA ASN A 779 25.80 -15.39 -1.29
C ASN A 779 25.86 -15.31 -2.82
N GLU A 780 25.23 -14.31 -3.43
CA GLU A 780 25.16 -14.12 -4.89
C GLU A 780 25.96 -12.91 -5.37
N PHE A 781 26.13 -11.87 -4.54
CA PHE A 781 26.85 -10.64 -4.91
C PHE A 781 28.21 -10.48 -4.20
N GLY A 782 28.57 -11.42 -3.31
CA GLY A 782 29.82 -11.38 -2.56
C GLY A 782 29.93 -10.20 -1.60
N PHE A 783 28.81 -9.67 -1.12
CA PHE A 783 28.80 -8.60 -0.12
C PHE A 783 29.42 -9.07 1.20
N GLU A 784 30.28 -8.23 1.75
CA GLU A 784 30.89 -8.41 3.07
C GLU A 784 30.83 -7.09 3.82
N ARG A 785 30.35 -7.14 5.06
CA ARG A 785 30.24 -5.97 5.92
C ARG A 785 31.64 -5.47 6.28
N GLU A 786 31.89 -4.19 6.04
CA GLU A 786 33.16 -3.54 6.36
C GLU A 786 33.06 -2.73 7.66
N VAL A 787 31.93 -2.04 7.89
CA VAL A 787 31.83 -1.06 9.00
C VAL A 787 30.81 -1.46 10.07
N GLY A 788 31.25 -1.38 11.32
CA GLY A 788 30.44 -1.60 12.52
C GLY A 788 29.48 -0.44 12.83
N LEU A 789 28.34 -0.71 13.49
CA LEU A 789 27.44 0.36 13.97
C LEU A 789 28.16 1.28 14.97
N ARG A 790 28.85 0.70 15.97
CA ARG A 790 29.59 1.46 17.01
C ARG A 790 30.72 2.28 16.40
N GLU A 791 31.46 1.68 15.46
CA GLU A 791 32.55 2.35 14.74
C GLU A 791 32.05 3.58 13.97
N GLU A 792 30.96 3.46 13.21
CA GLU A 792 30.44 4.61 12.47
C GLU A 792 29.85 5.67 13.42
N ILE A 793 29.19 5.28 14.52
CA ILE A 793 28.73 6.23 15.55
C ILE A 793 29.91 7.04 16.11
N ASP A 794 31.04 6.39 16.38
CA ASP A 794 32.26 7.06 16.85
C ASP A 794 32.78 8.07 15.82
N ARG A 795 32.95 7.65 14.55
CA ARG A 795 33.36 8.53 13.45
C ARG A 795 32.43 9.74 13.27
N MET A 796 31.12 9.51 13.42
CA MET A 796 30.13 10.58 13.37
C MET A 796 30.30 11.56 14.53
N LEU A 797 30.45 11.08 15.77
CA LEU A 797 30.64 11.95 16.94
C LEU A 797 31.94 12.74 16.86
N GLU A 798 33.03 12.13 16.38
CA GLU A 798 34.30 12.83 16.13
C GLU A 798 34.12 14.01 15.17
N LEU A 799 33.35 13.83 14.09
CA LEU A 799 33.05 14.91 13.15
C LEU A 799 32.12 15.96 13.76
N LEU A 800 31.05 15.52 14.43
CA LEU A 800 29.97 16.39 14.92
C LEU A 800 30.39 17.22 16.13
N THR A 801 31.40 16.81 16.90
CA THR A 801 31.95 17.54 18.05
C THR A 801 32.89 18.69 17.66
N LYS A 802 33.24 18.82 16.37
CA LYS A 802 34.04 19.95 15.87
C LYS A 802 33.26 21.27 16.01
N GLU A 803 33.93 22.33 16.47
CA GLU A 803 33.34 23.64 16.78
C GLU A 803 32.52 24.22 15.61
N GLU A 804 33.05 24.16 14.39
CA GLU A 804 32.37 24.65 13.18
C GLU A 804 31.07 23.89 12.85
N ILE A 805 30.97 22.62 13.24
CA ILE A 805 29.79 21.79 13.01
C ILE A 805 28.79 21.98 14.14
N GLN A 806 29.26 22.09 15.38
CA GLN A 806 28.44 22.43 16.55
C GLN A 806 27.63 23.71 16.35
N GLU A 807 28.25 24.77 15.83
CA GLU A 807 27.55 26.02 15.52
C GLU A 807 26.41 25.85 14.50
N ARG A 808 26.53 24.89 13.59
CA ARG A 808 25.49 24.57 12.60
C ARG A 808 24.38 23.74 13.23
N ILE A 809 24.71 22.76 14.07
CA ILE A 809 23.73 21.98 14.83
C ILE A 809 22.90 22.89 15.74
N GLU A 810 23.52 23.87 16.39
CA GLU A 810 22.81 24.82 17.25
C GLU A 810 21.71 25.58 16.51
N LYS A 811 22.00 26.03 15.28
CA LYS A 811 21.02 26.70 14.40
C LYS A 811 19.89 25.77 13.98
N MET A 812 20.11 24.46 14.03
CA MET A 812 19.19 23.42 13.56
C MET A 812 18.30 22.80 14.63
N LYS A 813 18.55 23.05 15.92
CA LYS A 813 17.80 22.43 17.03
C LYS A 813 16.28 22.54 16.91
N HIS A 814 15.80 23.65 16.38
CA HIS A 814 14.37 23.93 16.21
C HIS A 814 13.67 22.98 15.22
N ALA A 815 14.40 22.44 14.22
CA ALA A 815 13.87 21.56 13.19
C ALA A 815 14.01 20.06 13.54
N ILE A 816 14.72 19.72 14.63
CA ILE A 816 14.94 18.34 15.06
C ILE A 816 13.67 17.77 15.71
N ILE A 817 13.00 18.52 16.58
CA ILE A 817 11.80 18.01 17.28
C ILE A 817 10.64 17.89 16.28
N PRO A 818 9.96 16.74 16.20
CA PRO A 818 8.87 16.55 15.25
C PRO A 818 7.68 17.45 15.59
N GLU A 819 7.04 17.98 14.56
CA GLU A 819 5.80 18.75 14.60
C GLU A 819 4.72 18.11 13.70
N THR A 820 5.12 17.22 12.79
CA THR A 820 4.22 16.55 11.85
C THR A 820 3.65 15.26 12.46
N GLN A 821 2.38 15.28 12.86
CA GLN A 821 1.69 14.07 13.30
C GLN A 821 1.00 13.36 12.12
N TRP A 822 1.05 12.03 12.11
CA TRP A 822 0.41 11.22 11.07
C TRP A 822 -1.12 11.26 11.12
N SER A 823 -1.70 11.81 12.19
CA SER A 823 -3.12 12.19 12.26
C SER A 823 -3.49 13.36 11.34
N GLY A 824 -2.50 14.04 10.74
CA GLY A 824 -2.67 15.27 9.98
C GLY A 824 -2.64 16.55 10.82
N MET A 825 -2.42 16.43 12.14
CA MET A 825 -2.28 17.57 13.06
C MET A 825 -0.84 18.09 13.10
N LYS A 826 -0.66 19.41 13.28
CA LYS A 826 0.65 20.06 13.44
C LYS A 826 0.90 20.44 14.89
N GLU A 827 1.17 19.44 15.73
CA GLU A 827 1.38 19.61 17.17
C GLU A 827 2.61 18.84 17.64
N LYS A 828 3.37 19.44 18.56
CA LYS A 828 4.57 18.81 19.14
C LYS A 828 4.14 17.65 20.05
N PRO A 829 4.81 16.49 19.96
CA PRO A 829 4.50 15.37 20.85
C PRO A 829 4.87 15.71 22.30
N ASP A 830 4.05 15.23 23.21
CA ASP A 830 4.32 15.39 24.64
C ASP A 830 5.54 14.59 25.08
N VAL A 831 6.25 15.13 26.08
CA VAL A 831 7.37 14.43 26.72
C VAL A 831 6.81 13.46 27.75
N ILE A 832 7.01 12.17 27.51
CA ILE A 832 6.57 11.12 28.42
C ILE A 832 7.53 11.01 29.60
N GLU A 833 8.84 10.99 29.33
CA GLU A 833 9.88 10.88 30.36
C GLU A 833 11.29 11.22 29.84
N ILE A 834 12.22 11.43 30.78
CA ILE A 834 13.64 11.65 30.52
C ILE A 834 14.46 10.76 31.45
N TYR A 835 15.47 10.08 30.93
CA TYR A 835 16.36 9.17 31.68
C TYR A 835 17.79 9.21 31.11
N LYS A 836 18.76 8.62 31.82
CA LYS A 836 20.14 8.51 31.32
C LYS A 836 20.37 7.20 30.55
N PRO A 837 21.28 7.20 29.56
CA PRO A 837 21.68 5.97 28.87
C PRO A 837 22.06 4.86 29.86
N GLY A 838 21.56 3.65 29.65
CA GLY A 838 21.84 2.48 30.50
C GLY A 838 21.11 2.39 31.84
N GLU A 839 20.27 3.37 32.23
CA GLU A 839 19.46 3.29 33.47
C GLU A 839 18.34 2.23 33.40
N ARG A 840 18.06 1.69 32.22
CA ARG A 840 16.95 0.75 31.98
C ARG A 840 17.46 -0.56 31.44
N ASP A 841 17.08 -1.64 32.13
CA ASP A 841 17.19 -2.99 31.59
C ASP A 841 16.02 -3.23 30.63
N TRP A 842 16.36 -3.42 29.36
CA TRP A 842 15.41 -3.62 28.28
C TRP A 842 15.16 -5.09 27.95
N GLY A 843 15.78 -6.02 28.70
CA GLY A 843 15.78 -7.46 28.44
C GLY A 843 16.76 -7.91 27.35
N ILE A 844 16.85 -9.22 27.12
CA ILE A 844 17.71 -9.84 26.09
C ILE A 844 17.01 -9.76 24.71
N TYR A 845 17.79 -9.43 23.67
CA TYR A 845 17.41 -9.17 22.28
C TYR A 845 17.43 -10.44 21.40
N GLU A 846 16.41 -10.68 20.54
CA GLU A 846 16.45 -11.72 19.48
C GLU A 846 15.82 -11.33 18.11
N PRO A 847 15.89 -10.08 17.60
CA PRO A 847 15.76 -9.85 16.16
C PRO A 847 16.82 -10.60 15.37
N LYS A 848 16.36 -11.25 14.30
CA LYS A 848 17.19 -12.12 13.47
C LYS A 848 17.49 -11.42 12.15
N LEU A 849 18.76 -11.39 11.78
CA LEU A 849 19.20 -11.12 10.42
C LEU A 849 19.74 -12.45 9.88
N ASP A 850 19.05 -13.04 8.91
CA ASP A 850 19.52 -14.27 8.27
C ASP A 850 20.25 -13.92 6.98
N THR A 851 21.57 -14.06 7.00
CA THR A 851 22.46 -13.89 5.83
C THR A 851 22.79 -15.22 5.14
N GLY A 852 22.34 -16.35 5.70
CA GLY A 852 22.72 -17.69 5.27
C GLY A 852 24.18 -18.06 5.54
N ARG A 853 24.96 -17.16 6.17
CA ARG A 853 26.35 -17.36 6.58
C ARG A 853 26.43 -17.33 8.12
N PRO A 854 27.41 -18.03 8.74
CA PRO A 854 27.69 -17.83 10.16
C PRO A 854 27.97 -16.34 10.40
N GLU A 855 27.45 -15.76 11.48
CA GLU A 855 27.94 -14.44 11.89
C GLU A 855 29.46 -14.56 12.04
N PRO A 856 30.25 -13.66 11.42
CA PRO A 856 31.68 -13.64 11.67
C PRO A 856 31.86 -13.53 13.19
N GLU A 857 32.74 -14.35 13.77
CA GLU A 857 33.07 -14.27 15.19
C GLU A 857 33.28 -12.79 15.51
N ARG A 858 32.50 -12.26 16.48
CA ARG A 858 32.81 -10.95 17.03
C ARG A 858 34.29 -11.02 17.36
N LYS A 859 35.14 -10.26 16.66
CA LYS A 859 36.39 -9.86 17.27
C LYS A 859 35.92 -9.17 18.53
N GLU A 860 36.11 -9.82 19.68
CA GLU A 860 36.04 -9.12 20.95
C GLU A 860 36.90 -7.88 20.72
N GLU A 861 36.25 -6.72 20.78
CA GLU A 861 36.96 -5.45 20.86
C GLU A 861 37.87 -5.65 22.07
N GLU A 862 39.16 -5.88 21.85
CA GLU A 862 40.13 -5.96 22.93
C GLU A 862 39.99 -4.64 23.68
N GLU A 863 39.36 -4.70 24.85
CA GLU A 863 39.52 -3.68 25.86
C GLU A 863 41.02 -3.63 26.11
N ASP A 864 41.69 -2.60 25.58
CA ASP A 864 42.99 -2.18 26.07
C ASP A 864 42.79 -1.77 27.54
N GLU A 865 42.70 -2.76 28.44
CA GLU A 865 43.02 -2.57 29.84
C GLU A 865 44.51 -2.21 29.87
N GLU A 866 44.81 -0.90 29.84
CA GLU A 866 46.08 -0.40 30.34
C GLU A 866 46.24 -0.96 31.76
N GLU A 867 47.09 -1.98 31.91
CA GLU A 867 47.50 -2.53 33.20
C GLU A 867 48.00 -1.36 34.08
N GLU A 868 47.16 -0.89 35.01
CA GLU A 868 47.61 -0.03 36.10
C GLU A 868 48.68 -0.78 36.90
N GLU A 869 49.95 -0.37 36.75
CA GLU A 869 51.04 -0.85 37.59
C GLU A 869 50.65 -0.71 39.08
N PRO A 870 50.73 -1.78 39.90
CA PRO A 870 50.28 -1.75 41.27
C PRO A 870 51.16 -0.81 42.11
N VAL A 871 50.54 0.25 42.62
CA VAL A 871 51.09 1.17 43.63
C VAL A 871 51.50 0.37 44.88
N PRO A 872 52.75 0.48 45.37
CA PRO A 872 53.19 -0.30 46.51
C PRO A 872 52.49 0.11 47.82
N GLU A 873 51.91 -0.88 48.49
CA GLU A 873 51.17 -0.77 49.75
C GLU A 873 51.94 0.01 50.83
N LYS A 874 51.32 1.08 51.32
CA LYS A 874 51.70 1.69 52.60
C LYS A 874 51.20 0.83 53.75
N VAL A 875 52.13 0.12 54.38
CA VAL A 875 51.95 -0.56 55.66
C VAL A 875 51.43 0.42 56.72
N ALA A 876 50.19 0.21 57.18
CA ALA A 876 49.66 0.83 58.38
C ALA A 876 49.85 -0.13 59.57
N PRO A 877 50.36 0.33 60.72
CA PRO A 877 50.61 -0.54 61.86
C PRO A 877 49.34 -0.72 62.66
N LYS A 878 49.05 -1.95 63.14
CA LYS A 878 48.41 -2.10 64.45
C LYS A 878 48.62 -3.49 65.04
N MET A 879 49.01 -3.42 66.30
CA MET A 879 49.32 -4.49 67.22
C MET A 879 48.08 -5.36 67.52
N GLY A 880 48.30 -6.67 67.56
CA GLY A 880 47.94 -7.56 68.67
C GLY A 880 46.45 -7.85 68.94
N GLY A 881 46.11 -9.14 68.87
CA GLY A 881 44.88 -9.71 69.42
C GLY A 881 44.56 -11.06 68.80
#